data_AF-A0AB34J717-F1
#
_entry.id   AF-A0AB34J717-F1
#
_cell.length_a   1.000
_cell.length_b   1.000
_cell.length_c   1.000
_cell.angle_alpha   90.00
_cell.angle_beta   90.00
_cell.angle_gamma   90.00
#
_symmetry.space_group_name_H-M   'P 1'
#
loop_
_entity.id
_entity.type
_entity.pdbx_description
1 polymer ?
#
loop_
_entity_poly.entity_id
_entity_poly.type
_entity_poly.pdbx_seq_one_letter_code
_entity_poly.pdbx_strand_id
1 'polypeptide(L)'
;MLAASVALLLYASLCRVLLSPATCFAYGALLLNRLAVGLRLGGMLYVSSKIRLEDARRGTPHQLEQFTSRLTHVWWANPALMSIETITLFLANPHANLYPALLSCIATALLLVLHPKIQRPVFEVKHWGARRSLLAEVARKLFSAMLVYTALTSADPPLCLPWALLQLGVMLLVMVGMQPHLGAARLPRAYAALQRVRYLHLAFLATLALECWGTYALQLSHPLLVQPPPPRARGGEALLLFIPGAGVPPSHYAPLLSAIQRAAAAQPRPTRLWTATLAPPGPCIFSTLAAAAPLRRQLSRAAAQARAQGYASSSSAAGAPRLLLGGHSQGGACAALAALSARPPYDALLLLASFPPNHAAADLPLPTLTIGAELNGGLARPSLLLRSLAASDAEAARRRDGRAWQLAHAPLVVLPGLSHASFCPQSELPGDLRPEVSGEAAARLVGEAAGAFLGLLASRDAAGRGAGRPRALLARRMRWTRALLAPLREALRLEGGGGATHWCAEAQRALLGGRHARRLRVAVERAASRRGFMRTRAEAARGGAGRVEVVVGALEEEAADTIPLLLKSCITPAAAVACKLVSAEALAARLGLAESEYAAGRTCRRDINAHAVRTAERILSSSKAGRAILRRFRERGRPLRLDNDTSFWTGPSFVFGGKLRLTSEDGAEACASDALGPRPLDALWKPGVHYCKLLSPARAMVYMMTDALKPRSACLGA
;
A
#
# COMPACT_ATOMS: atom_id res chain seq x y z
N MET A 1 -3.62 -23.40 26.33
CA MET A 1 -4.10 -22.40 25.35
C MET A 1 -5.58 -22.51 25.06
N LEU A 2 -6.12 -23.68 24.68
CA LEU A 2 -7.57 -23.82 24.40
C LEU A 2 -8.47 -23.42 25.59
N ALA A 3 -8.11 -23.80 26.82
CA ALA A 3 -8.83 -23.39 28.03
C ALA A 3 -8.74 -21.88 28.31
N ALA A 4 -7.63 -21.23 27.92
CA ALA A 4 -7.46 -19.78 28.07
C ALA A 4 -8.29 -19.02 27.02
N SER A 5 -8.36 -19.53 25.80
CA SER A 5 -9.20 -18.97 24.73
C SER A 5 -10.69 -19.12 25.02
N VAL A 6 -11.11 -20.26 25.59
CA VAL A 6 -12.50 -20.48 26.02
C VAL A 6 -12.85 -19.61 27.23
N ALA A 7 -11.94 -19.44 28.19
CA ALA A 7 -12.15 -18.55 29.33
C ALA A 7 -12.26 -17.07 28.92
N LEU A 8 -11.46 -16.61 27.95
CA LEU A 8 -11.53 -15.24 27.41
C LEU A 8 -12.82 -14.98 26.62
N LEU A 9 -13.30 -15.96 25.86
CA LEU A 9 -14.55 -15.86 25.10
C LEU A 9 -15.78 -15.90 26.00
N LEU A 10 -15.77 -16.74 27.05
CA LEU A 10 -16.82 -16.75 28.07
C LEU A 10 -16.82 -15.46 28.89
N TYR A 11 -15.65 -14.94 29.27
CA TYR A 11 -15.51 -13.67 29.99
C TYR A 11 -15.98 -12.47 29.18
N ALA A 12 -15.63 -12.39 27.89
CA ALA A 12 -16.08 -11.34 26.99
C ALA A 12 -17.60 -11.38 26.73
N SER A 13 -18.20 -12.58 26.79
CA SER A 13 -19.65 -12.76 26.64
C SER A 13 -20.40 -12.42 27.93
N LEU A 14 -19.86 -12.76 29.10
CA LEU A 14 -20.41 -12.42 30.41
C LEU A 14 -20.36 -10.91 30.73
N CYS A 15 -19.26 -10.22 30.37
CA CYS A 15 -19.13 -8.77 30.55
C CYS A 15 -20.08 -7.94 29.65
N ARG A 16 -20.68 -8.54 28.61
CA ARG A 16 -21.69 -7.86 27.77
C ARG A 16 -23.11 -7.94 28.33
N VAL A 17 -23.37 -8.86 29.27
CA VAL A 17 -24.74 -9.20 29.67
C VAL A 17 -25.03 -8.92 31.14
N LEU A 18 -24.06 -8.98 32.07
CA LEU A 18 -24.37 -9.02 33.51
C LEU A 18 -23.62 -8.06 34.44
N LEU A 19 -22.58 -7.30 34.01
CA LEU A 19 -21.71 -6.56 34.94
C LEU A 19 -21.40 -5.12 34.51
N SER A 20 -21.19 -4.25 35.49
CA SER A 20 -20.83 -2.85 35.26
C SER A 20 -19.37 -2.68 34.76
N PRO A 21 -19.06 -1.62 33.99
CA PRO A 21 -17.73 -1.42 33.38
C PRO A 21 -16.57 -1.38 34.38
N ALA A 22 -16.79 -0.87 35.59
CA ALA A 22 -15.77 -0.79 36.63
C ALA A 22 -15.39 -2.17 37.21
N THR A 23 -16.36 -3.09 37.30
CA THR A 23 -16.15 -4.46 37.79
C THR A 23 -15.42 -5.34 36.76
N CYS A 24 -15.67 -5.12 35.46
CA CYS A 24 -14.94 -5.80 34.38
C CYS A 24 -13.48 -5.33 34.27
N PHE A 25 -13.16 -4.09 34.63
CA PHE A 25 -11.78 -3.60 34.61
C PHE A 25 -10.93 -4.22 35.73
N ALA A 26 -11.47 -4.37 36.94
CA ALA A 26 -10.77 -4.96 38.09
C ALA A 26 -10.46 -6.46 37.90
N TYR A 27 -11.40 -7.24 37.36
CA TYR A 27 -11.19 -8.67 37.09
C TYR A 27 -10.29 -8.95 35.88
N GLY A 28 -10.36 -8.10 34.84
CA GLY A 28 -9.49 -8.20 33.66
C GLY A 28 -8.02 -7.97 34.00
N ALA A 29 -7.72 -7.02 34.89
CA ALA A 29 -6.36 -6.75 35.36
C ALA A 29 -5.76 -7.91 36.17
N LEU A 30 -6.57 -8.58 37.01
CA LEU A 30 -6.13 -9.73 37.82
C LEU A 30 -5.80 -10.97 36.96
N LEU A 31 -6.58 -11.20 35.89
CA LEU A 31 -6.38 -12.30 34.95
C LEU A 31 -5.15 -12.09 34.05
N LEU A 32 -4.92 -10.86 33.60
CA LEU A 32 -3.76 -10.47 32.79
C LEU A 32 -2.45 -10.56 33.60
N ASN A 33 -2.47 -10.22 34.89
CA ASN A 33 -1.29 -10.30 35.76
C ASN A 33 -0.84 -11.76 35.99
N ARG A 34 -1.78 -12.72 36.10
CA ARG A 34 -1.47 -14.15 36.22
C ARG A 34 -0.96 -14.78 34.91
N LEU A 35 -1.40 -14.28 33.76
CA LEU A 35 -0.90 -14.71 32.44
C LEU A 35 0.50 -14.15 32.13
N ALA A 36 0.81 -12.94 32.61
CA ALA A 36 2.12 -12.31 32.43
C ALA A 36 3.25 -13.01 33.22
N VAL A 37 2.94 -13.64 34.36
CA VAL A 37 3.92 -14.42 35.15
C VAL A 37 4.26 -15.76 34.48
N GLY A 38 3.32 -16.38 33.76
CA GLY A 38 3.57 -17.63 33.02
C GLY A 38 4.38 -17.46 31.72
N LEU A 39 4.35 -16.27 31.11
CA LEU A 39 5.05 -15.98 29.85
C LEU A 39 6.51 -15.52 30.03
N ARG A 40 6.97 -15.27 31.26
CA ARG A 40 8.36 -14.86 31.56
C ARG A 40 9.37 -16.02 31.66
N LEU A 41 8.96 -17.28 31.52
CA LEU A 41 9.85 -18.45 31.63
C LEU A 41 10.07 -19.25 30.33
N GLY A 42 9.46 -18.87 29.20
CA GLY A 42 9.60 -19.60 27.93
C GLY A 42 10.56 -18.99 26.89
N GLY A 43 11.32 -17.96 27.27
CA GLY A 43 12.06 -17.08 26.35
C GLY A 43 13.55 -17.38 26.17
N MET A 44 14.03 -18.59 26.44
CA MET A 44 15.42 -18.99 26.15
C MET A 44 15.44 -20.20 25.22
N LEU A 45 15.68 -19.93 23.92
CA LEU A 45 16.34 -20.76 22.89
C LEU A 45 15.72 -20.46 21.51
N TYR A 46 16.15 -19.34 20.89
CA TYR A 46 15.90 -19.08 19.47
C TYR A 46 17.17 -18.51 18.82
N VAL A 47 18.18 -19.37 18.66
CA VAL A 47 19.30 -19.18 17.72
C VAL A 47 19.68 -20.55 17.17
N SER A 48 19.14 -20.92 16.01
CA SER A 48 19.74 -21.81 15.01
C SER A 48 18.67 -22.26 14.00
N SER A 49 18.48 -21.51 12.91
CA SER A 49 17.93 -22.01 11.62
C SER A 49 17.68 -20.88 10.61
N LYS A 50 18.65 -19.95 10.45
CA LYS A 50 18.59 -18.96 9.36
C LYS A 50 19.85 -18.88 8.51
N ILE A 51 20.51 -20.02 8.35
CA ILE A 51 21.55 -20.24 7.34
C ILE A 51 21.11 -21.50 6.58
N ARG A 52 21.18 -21.48 5.24
CA ARG A 52 20.78 -22.53 4.26
C ARG A 52 19.42 -22.40 3.56
N LEU A 53 18.86 -21.19 3.41
CA LEU A 53 17.75 -20.94 2.46
C LEU A 53 18.17 -20.12 1.23
N GLU A 54 19.34 -19.48 1.27
CA GLU A 54 19.85 -18.69 0.14
C GLU A 54 20.56 -19.53 -0.94
N ASP A 55 21.10 -20.70 -0.59
CA ASP A 55 21.79 -21.58 -1.56
C ASP A 55 20.82 -22.32 -2.50
N ALA A 56 19.58 -22.57 -2.05
CA ALA A 56 18.55 -23.21 -2.88
C ALA A 56 18.06 -22.32 -4.05
N ARG A 57 18.30 -21.00 -4.00
CA ARG A 57 17.88 -20.09 -5.09
C ARG A 57 18.85 -20.02 -6.27
N ARG A 58 20.03 -20.65 -6.17
CA ARG A 58 21.07 -20.61 -7.21
C ARG A 58 21.51 -21.98 -7.70
N GLY A 59 20.97 -23.06 -7.13
CA GLY A 59 21.31 -24.43 -7.53
C GLY A 59 20.73 -24.80 -8.88
N THR A 60 21.48 -25.59 -9.65
CA THR A 60 20.96 -26.23 -10.86
C THR A 60 19.82 -27.21 -10.51
N PRO A 61 18.92 -27.55 -11.46
CA PRO A 61 17.80 -28.45 -11.20
C PRO A 61 18.21 -29.75 -10.50
N HIS A 62 19.38 -30.31 -10.84
CA HIS A 62 19.93 -31.52 -10.22
C HIS A 62 20.37 -31.31 -8.76
N GLN A 63 20.90 -30.14 -8.39
CA GLN A 63 21.22 -29.80 -6.99
C GLN A 63 19.96 -29.54 -6.16
N LEU A 64 18.92 -28.98 -6.79
CA LEU A 64 17.61 -28.85 -6.18
C LEU A 64 16.99 -30.22 -5.90
N GLU A 65 17.15 -31.15 -6.84
CA GLU A 65 16.65 -32.53 -6.76
C GLU A 65 17.38 -33.34 -5.67
N GLN A 66 18.71 -33.23 -5.57
CA GLN A 66 19.49 -33.82 -4.48
C GLN A 66 19.16 -33.17 -3.12
N PHE A 67 18.89 -31.87 -3.07
CA PHE A 67 18.46 -31.18 -1.86
C PHE A 67 17.07 -31.64 -1.41
N THR A 68 16.10 -31.74 -2.33
CA THR A 68 14.79 -32.33 -2.05
C THR A 68 14.89 -33.79 -1.64
N SER A 69 15.72 -34.60 -2.29
CA SER A 69 15.92 -36.01 -1.92
C SER A 69 16.48 -36.17 -0.49
N ARG A 70 17.47 -35.35 -0.11
CA ARG A 70 18.01 -35.34 1.26
C ARG A 70 17.02 -34.81 2.29
N LEU A 71 16.24 -33.78 1.97
CA LEU A 71 15.13 -33.32 2.81
C LEU A 71 14.05 -34.39 2.98
N THR A 72 13.74 -35.12 1.89
CA THR A 72 12.74 -36.19 1.92
C THR A 72 13.23 -37.37 2.77
N HIS A 73 14.52 -37.73 2.71
CA HIS A 73 15.12 -38.74 3.59
C HIS A 73 15.14 -38.32 5.07
N VAL A 74 15.48 -37.05 5.37
CA VAL A 74 15.44 -36.50 6.75
C VAL A 74 14.00 -36.43 7.27
N TRP A 75 13.02 -36.13 6.41
CA TRP A 75 11.60 -36.07 6.75
C TRP A 75 10.98 -37.45 6.93
N TRP A 76 11.40 -38.45 6.16
CA TRP A 76 10.97 -39.84 6.31
C TRP A 76 11.52 -40.49 7.59
N ALA A 77 12.72 -40.11 8.03
CA ALA A 77 13.34 -40.68 9.23
C ALA A 77 12.78 -40.11 10.55
N ASN A 78 12.15 -38.93 10.56
CA ASN A 78 11.64 -38.28 11.77
C ASN A 78 10.32 -37.50 11.55
N PRO A 79 9.16 -38.18 11.41
CA PRO A 79 7.86 -37.53 11.19
C PRO A 79 7.36 -36.69 12.39
N ALA A 80 8.01 -36.77 13.55
CA ALA A 80 7.66 -36.00 14.75
C ALA A 80 8.10 -34.52 14.72
N LEU A 81 8.96 -34.11 13.77
CA LEU A 81 9.50 -32.74 13.69
C LEU A 81 8.58 -31.71 13.01
N MET A 82 7.39 -32.11 12.56
CA MET A 82 6.45 -31.17 11.96
C MET A 82 5.64 -30.44 13.04
N SER A 83 6.15 -29.31 13.52
CA SER A 83 5.41 -28.40 14.40
C SER A 83 4.35 -27.63 13.62
N ILE A 84 3.22 -27.34 14.26
CA ILE A 84 2.12 -26.52 13.72
C ILE A 84 2.63 -25.17 13.22
N GLU A 85 3.66 -24.61 13.85
CA GLU A 85 4.25 -23.33 13.49
C GLU A 85 4.89 -23.34 12.09
N THR A 86 5.50 -24.45 11.66
CA THR A 86 6.15 -24.53 10.34
C THR A 86 5.11 -24.57 9.20
N ILE A 87 4.02 -25.31 9.40
CA ILE A 87 2.88 -25.34 8.45
C ILE A 87 2.16 -23.98 8.44
N THR A 88 1.98 -23.36 9.60
CA THR A 88 1.31 -22.05 9.73
C THR A 88 2.14 -20.93 9.10
N LEU A 89 3.47 -20.92 9.25
CA LEU A 89 4.38 -19.99 8.58
C LEU A 89 4.40 -20.16 7.05
N PHE A 90 4.24 -21.39 6.55
CA PHE A 90 4.16 -21.66 5.12
C PHE A 90 2.81 -21.24 4.50
N LEU A 91 1.71 -21.42 5.23
CA LEU A 91 0.36 -20.99 4.83
C LEU A 91 0.14 -19.48 4.96
N ALA A 92 0.93 -18.78 5.79
CA ALA A 92 0.87 -17.32 5.95
C ALA A 92 1.61 -16.55 4.84
N ASN A 93 2.18 -17.21 3.83
CA ASN A 93 2.87 -16.56 2.72
C ASN A 93 1.94 -16.41 1.49
N PRO A 94 1.41 -15.21 1.21
CA PRO A 94 0.40 -14.99 0.17
C PRO A 94 0.91 -15.07 -1.28
N HIS A 95 2.22 -15.29 -1.49
CA HIS A 95 2.84 -15.30 -2.82
C HIS A 95 3.13 -16.69 -3.39
N ALA A 96 3.02 -17.76 -2.60
CA ALA A 96 3.18 -19.10 -3.13
C ALA A 96 1.82 -19.55 -3.68
N ASN A 97 1.76 -19.84 -4.99
CA ASN A 97 0.61 -20.46 -5.64
C ASN A 97 0.48 -21.90 -5.09
N LEU A 98 0.03 -22.03 -3.84
CA LEU A 98 0.06 -23.25 -3.01
C LEU A 98 -1.11 -24.19 -3.29
N TYR A 99 -2.03 -23.79 -4.17
CA TYR A 99 -3.19 -24.59 -4.54
C TYR A 99 -2.81 -26.00 -5.03
N PRO A 100 -1.83 -26.18 -5.94
CA PRO A 100 -1.43 -27.51 -6.40
C PRO A 100 -0.66 -28.30 -5.33
N ALA A 101 0.14 -27.63 -4.50
CA ALA A 101 0.94 -28.29 -3.47
C ALA A 101 0.09 -28.77 -2.30
N LEU A 102 -0.92 -28.00 -1.87
CA LEU A 102 -1.86 -28.42 -0.83
C LEU A 102 -2.78 -29.55 -1.34
N LEU A 103 -3.29 -29.46 -2.57
CA LEU A 103 -4.04 -30.54 -3.20
C LEU A 103 -3.17 -31.79 -3.40
N SER A 104 -1.91 -31.65 -3.79
CA SER A 104 -0.96 -32.77 -3.91
C SER A 104 -0.68 -33.40 -2.55
N CYS A 105 -0.49 -32.62 -1.48
CA CYS A 105 -0.31 -33.13 -0.12
C CYS A 105 -1.56 -33.87 0.38
N ILE A 106 -2.75 -33.32 0.15
CA ILE A 106 -4.02 -33.95 0.53
C ILE A 106 -4.28 -35.22 -0.29
N ALA A 107 -4.05 -35.18 -1.61
CA ALA A 107 -4.20 -36.33 -2.49
C ALA A 107 -3.19 -37.44 -2.18
N THR A 108 -1.93 -37.09 -1.86
CA THR A 108 -0.90 -38.04 -1.46
C THR A 108 -1.21 -38.67 -0.10
N ALA A 109 -1.68 -37.87 0.87
CA ALA A 109 -2.14 -38.39 2.16
C ALA A 109 -3.34 -39.33 2.00
N LEU A 110 -4.29 -38.99 1.13
CA LEU A 110 -5.45 -39.84 0.82
C LEU A 110 -5.03 -41.12 0.08
N LEU A 111 -4.12 -41.05 -0.89
CA LEU A 111 -3.58 -42.22 -1.61
C LEU A 111 -2.82 -43.17 -0.67
N LEU A 112 -2.03 -42.63 0.26
CA LEU A 112 -1.34 -43.42 1.29
C LEU A 112 -2.30 -44.11 2.26
N VAL A 113 -3.43 -43.47 2.56
CA VAL A 113 -4.46 -44.02 3.46
C VAL A 113 -5.33 -45.07 2.76
N LEU A 114 -5.65 -44.87 1.48
CA LEU A 114 -6.67 -45.64 0.77
C LEU A 114 -6.13 -46.74 -0.16
N HIS A 115 -4.85 -46.72 -0.56
CA HIS A 115 -4.34 -47.69 -1.54
C HIS A 115 -3.88 -49.03 -0.89
N PRO A 116 -4.56 -50.17 -1.14
CA PRO A 116 -4.34 -51.42 -0.39
C PRO A 116 -2.95 -52.05 -0.60
N LYS A 117 -2.31 -51.80 -1.75
CA LYS A 117 -1.00 -52.38 -2.08
C LYS A 117 0.18 -51.67 -1.38
N ILE A 118 0.02 -50.41 -0.97
CA ILE A 118 1.06 -49.68 -0.21
C ILE A 118 1.05 -50.11 1.26
N GLN A 119 -0.11 -50.57 1.76
CA GLN A 119 -0.28 -51.01 3.15
C GLN A 119 0.43 -52.34 3.49
N ARG A 120 0.87 -53.13 2.50
CA ARG A 120 1.38 -54.49 2.74
C ARG A 120 2.90 -54.64 2.92
N PRO A 121 3.81 -53.99 2.15
CA PRO A 121 5.23 -54.31 2.30
C PRO A 121 6.05 -53.31 3.14
N VAL A 122 5.58 -52.09 3.40
CA VAL A 122 6.46 -51.04 3.97
C VAL A 122 6.47 -50.99 5.50
N PHE A 123 5.51 -51.64 6.18
CA PHE A 123 5.47 -51.60 7.64
C PHE A 123 4.86 -52.88 8.25
N GLU A 124 5.70 -53.88 8.52
CA GLU A 124 5.43 -54.85 9.57
C GLU A 124 5.89 -54.27 10.91
N VAL A 125 4.97 -53.65 11.66
CA VAL A 125 5.22 -53.24 13.04
C VAL A 125 4.05 -53.72 13.89
N LYS A 126 4.36 -54.51 14.92
CA LYS A 126 3.46 -55.16 15.89
C LYS A 126 2.59 -54.21 16.76
N HIS A 127 2.49 -52.93 16.44
CA HIS A 127 1.74 -51.95 17.25
C HIS A 127 0.70 -51.18 16.44
N TRP A 128 -0.42 -51.85 16.20
CA TRP A 128 -1.63 -51.28 15.59
C TRP A 128 -2.19 -50.06 16.35
N GLY A 129 -1.92 -49.94 17.66
CA GLY A 129 -2.35 -48.80 18.49
C GLY A 129 -1.67 -47.47 18.13
N ALA A 130 -0.37 -47.49 17.78
CA ALA A 130 0.38 -46.28 17.44
C ALA A 130 -0.02 -45.71 16.07
N ARG A 131 -0.44 -46.55 15.11
CA ARG A 131 -0.96 -46.10 13.81
C ARG A 131 -2.26 -45.32 13.92
N ARG A 132 -3.17 -45.75 14.79
CA ARG A 132 -4.45 -45.05 15.03
C ARG A 132 -4.22 -43.68 15.64
N SER A 133 -3.24 -43.53 16.54
CA SER A 133 -2.94 -42.23 17.15
C SER A 133 -2.30 -41.26 16.14
N LEU A 134 -1.40 -41.74 15.28
CA LEU A 134 -0.77 -40.91 14.26
C LEU A 134 -1.75 -40.45 13.17
N LEU A 135 -2.61 -41.35 12.67
CA LEU A 135 -3.64 -40.98 11.69
C LEU A 135 -4.68 -40.02 12.26
N ALA A 136 -5.12 -40.25 13.51
CA ALA A 136 -6.01 -39.31 14.20
C ALA A 136 -5.35 -37.95 14.40
N GLU A 137 -4.05 -37.90 14.72
CA GLU A 137 -3.31 -36.66 14.92
C GLU A 137 -3.07 -35.90 13.60
N VAL A 138 -2.76 -36.60 12.51
CA VAL A 138 -2.60 -36.00 11.17
C VAL A 138 -3.94 -35.47 10.67
N ALA A 139 -5.04 -36.23 10.83
CA ALA A 139 -6.38 -35.76 10.49
C ALA A 139 -6.78 -34.53 11.32
N ARG A 140 -6.50 -34.54 12.63
CA ARG A 140 -6.76 -33.40 13.53
C ARG A 140 -5.96 -32.15 13.12
N LYS A 141 -4.68 -32.31 12.77
CA LYS A 141 -3.81 -31.21 12.33
C LYS A 141 -4.22 -30.65 10.96
N LEU A 142 -4.53 -31.51 9.99
CA LEU A 142 -5.05 -31.10 8.68
C LEU A 142 -6.38 -30.36 8.84
N PHE A 143 -7.26 -30.86 9.71
CA PHE A 143 -8.54 -30.24 10.03
C PHE A 143 -8.37 -28.85 10.67
N SER A 144 -7.46 -28.70 11.65
CA SER A 144 -7.14 -27.39 12.23
C SER A 144 -6.55 -26.41 11.22
N ALA A 145 -5.68 -26.87 10.32
CA ALA A 145 -5.12 -26.03 9.25
C ALA A 145 -6.21 -25.60 8.25
N MET A 146 -7.14 -26.50 7.90
CA MET A 146 -8.29 -26.17 7.04
C MET A 146 -9.24 -25.17 7.69
N LEU A 147 -9.51 -25.26 9.00
CA LEU A 147 -10.32 -24.29 9.74
C LEU A 147 -9.68 -22.89 9.74
N VAL A 148 -8.37 -22.80 10.01
CA VAL A 148 -7.63 -21.53 9.97
C VAL A 148 -7.63 -20.95 8.56
N TYR A 149 -7.41 -21.76 7.53
CA TYR A 149 -7.45 -21.31 6.14
C TYR A 149 -8.85 -20.85 5.72
N THR A 150 -9.91 -21.57 6.11
CA THR A 150 -11.31 -21.20 5.83
C THR A 150 -11.70 -19.87 6.48
N ALA A 151 -11.26 -19.65 7.72
CA ALA A 151 -11.46 -18.37 8.42
C ALA A 151 -10.70 -17.21 7.77
N LEU A 152 -9.59 -17.50 7.06
CA LEU A 152 -8.82 -16.50 6.32
C LEU A 152 -9.37 -16.24 4.90
N THR A 153 -10.04 -17.21 4.28
CA THR A 153 -10.59 -17.10 2.91
C THR A 153 -12.09 -16.79 2.85
N SER A 154 -12.83 -16.84 3.97
CA SER A 154 -14.27 -16.55 4.05
C SER A 154 -14.65 -15.11 3.72
N ALA A 155 -13.67 -14.23 3.50
CA ALA A 155 -13.89 -12.86 3.01
C ALA A 155 -14.27 -12.78 1.52
N ASP A 156 -14.20 -13.88 0.76
CA ASP A 156 -14.58 -13.93 -0.67
C ASP A 156 -15.80 -14.87 -0.88
N PRO A 157 -17.03 -14.32 -0.98
CA PRO A 157 -18.28 -15.09 -1.02
C PRO A 157 -18.38 -16.20 -2.08
N PRO A 158 -17.86 -16.06 -3.33
CA PRO A 158 -18.03 -17.09 -4.34
C PRO A 158 -17.24 -18.37 -4.07
N LEU A 159 -16.28 -18.35 -3.13
CA LEU A 159 -15.49 -19.53 -2.75
C LEU A 159 -15.98 -20.20 -1.46
N CYS A 160 -16.84 -19.55 -0.64
CA CYS A 160 -17.37 -20.14 0.60
C CYS A 160 -18.09 -21.48 0.34
N LEU A 161 -18.99 -21.52 -0.65
CA LEU A 161 -19.87 -22.68 -0.89
C LEU A 161 -19.13 -23.90 -1.46
N PRO A 162 -18.29 -23.79 -2.51
CA PRO A 162 -17.51 -24.94 -2.99
C PRO A 162 -16.55 -25.49 -1.93
N TRP A 163 -15.98 -24.64 -1.06
CA TRP A 163 -15.11 -25.08 0.04
C TRP A 163 -15.88 -25.79 1.15
N ALA A 164 -17.05 -25.28 1.54
CA ALA A 164 -17.92 -25.94 2.50
C ALA A 164 -18.35 -27.33 1.99
N LEU A 165 -18.67 -27.45 0.70
CA LEU A 165 -19.01 -28.71 0.06
C LEU A 165 -17.81 -29.68 -0.04
N LEU A 166 -16.60 -29.18 -0.31
CA LEU A 166 -15.39 -29.99 -0.33
C LEU A 166 -15.05 -30.54 1.07
N GLN A 167 -15.14 -29.70 2.11
CA GLN A 167 -14.95 -30.14 3.50
C GLN A 167 -15.96 -31.19 3.91
N LEU A 168 -17.23 -31.02 3.51
CA LEU A 168 -18.27 -32.01 3.72
C LEU A 168 -17.94 -33.33 3.01
N GLY A 169 -17.48 -33.27 1.77
CA GLY A 169 -17.07 -34.44 0.97
C GLY A 169 -15.90 -35.21 1.59
N VAL A 170 -14.83 -34.52 2.00
CA VAL A 170 -13.67 -35.14 2.66
C VAL A 170 -14.07 -35.79 3.99
N MET A 171 -14.92 -35.14 4.77
CA MET A 171 -15.42 -35.70 6.03
C MET A 171 -16.26 -36.96 5.81
N LEU A 172 -17.16 -36.95 4.82
CA LEU A 172 -17.96 -38.12 4.46
C LEU A 172 -17.06 -39.29 4.02
N LEU A 173 -16.02 -39.02 3.22
CA LEU A 173 -15.03 -40.02 2.82
C LEU A 173 -14.26 -40.62 4.00
N VAL A 174 -13.82 -39.79 4.96
CA VAL A 174 -13.16 -40.27 6.18
C VAL A 174 -14.11 -41.14 7.00
N MET A 175 -15.39 -40.75 7.13
CA MET A 175 -16.36 -41.53 7.88
C MET A 175 -16.70 -42.86 7.22
N VAL A 176 -16.85 -42.90 5.89
CA VAL A 176 -17.08 -44.14 5.13
C VAL A 176 -15.86 -45.06 5.21
N GLY A 177 -14.64 -44.51 5.16
CA GLY A 177 -13.41 -45.29 5.31
C GLY A 177 -13.20 -45.90 6.70
N MET A 178 -13.82 -45.36 7.76
CA MET A 178 -13.69 -45.89 9.12
C MET A 178 -14.72 -46.97 9.50
N GLN A 179 -15.76 -47.18 8.69
CA GLN A 179 -16.80 -48.18 8.97
C GLN A 179 -16.32 -49.64 9.12
N PRO A 180 -15.35 -50.16 8.34
CA PRO A 180 -14.94 -51.56 8.42
C PRO A 180 -14.16 -51.95 9.69
N HIS A 181 -13.73 -50.97 10.51
CA HIS A 181 -12.73 -51.19 11.57
C HIS A 181 -13.26 -51.01 13.00
N LEU A 182 -14.56 -50.78 13.15
CA LEU A 182 -15.24 -50.70 14.44
C LEU A 182 -16.01 -52.00 14.65
N GLY A 183 -15.63 -52.82 15.64
CA GLY A 183 -16.33 -54.06 15.97
C GLY A 183 -17.77 -53.81 16.43
N ALA A 184 -18.67 -54.76 16.15
CA ALA A 184 -20.13 -54.64 16.31
C ALA A 184 -20.59 -54.11 17.69
N ALA A 185 -19.87 -54.42 18.77
CA ALA A 185 -20.24 -54.02 20.14
C ALA A 185 -19.98 -52.53 20.47
N ARG A 186 -19.12 -51.82 19.73
CA ARG A 186 -18.80 -50.40 19.96
C ARG A 186 -19.46 -49.44 18.95
N LEU A 187 -20.10 -49.99 17.93
CA LEU A 187 -20.75 -49.24 16.86
C LEU A 187 -21.78 -48.23 17.38
N PRO A 188 -22.71 -48.57 18.30
CA PRO A 188 -23.81 -47.66 18.64
C PRO A 188 -23.35 -46.37 19.33
N ARG A 189 -22.39 -46.46 20.26
CA ARG A 189 -21.84 -45.30 20.99
C ARG A 189 -20.93 -44.44 20.12
N ALA A 190 -20.09 -45.07 19.30
CA ALA A 190 -19.25 -44.36 18.33
C ALA A 190 -20.11 -43.66 17.26
N TYR A 191 -21.17 -44.32 16.78
CA TYR A 191 -22.12 -43.77 15.82
C TYR A 191 -22.90 -42.59 16.41
N ALA A 192 -23.37 -42.67 17.67
CA ALA A 192 -24.03 -41.55 18.34
C ALA A 192 -23.10 -40.34 18.53
N ALA A 193 -21.82 -40.57 18.87
CA ALA A 193 -20.83 -39.50 18.98
C ALA A 193 -20.52 -38.87 17.61
N LEU A 194 -20.35 -39.69 16.56
CA LEU A 194 -20.13 -39.22 15.19
C LEU A 194 -21.33 -38.46 14.65
N GLN A 195 -22.56 -38.88 14.95
CA GLN A 195 -23.78 -38.15 14.59
C GLN A 195 -23.82 -36.78 15.29
N ARG A 196 -23.48 -36.67 16.57
CA ARG A 196 -23.38 -35.37 17.26
C ARG A 196 -22.33 -34.45 16.64
N VAL A 197 -21.15 -34.98 16.30
CA VAL A 197 -20.10 -34.21 15.60
C VAL A 197 -20.58 -33.76 14.21
N ARG A 198 -21.29 -34.63 13.48
CA ARG A 198 -21.91 -34.32 12.19
C ARG A 198 -22.95 -33.20 12.30
N TYR A 199 -23.84 -33.24 13.29
CA TYR A 199 -24.83 -32.18 13.51
C TYR A 199 -24.19 -30.85 13.88
N LEU A 200 -23.17 -30.86 14.75
CA LEU A 200 -22.43 -29.63 15.09
C LEU A 200 -21.68 -29.06 13.88
N HIS A 201 -21.12 -29.90 13.02
CA HIS A 201 -20.46 -29.46 11.78
C HIS A 201 -21.45 -28.95 10.74
N LEU A 202 -22.57 -29.63 10.53
CA LEU A 202 -23.62 -29.16 9.63
C LEU A 202 -24.21 -27.85 10.12
N ALA A 203 -24.42 -27.69 11.43
CA ALA A 203 -24.83 -26.43 12.03
C ALA A 203 -23.77 -25.34 11.80
N PHE A 204 -22.49 -25.63 12.03
CA PHE A 204 -21.40 -24.67 11.78
C PHE A 204 -21.28 -24.27 10.31
N LEU A 205 -21.34 -25.23 9.39
CA LEU A 205 -21.31 -24.97 7.94
C LEU A 205 -22.56 -24.23 7.47
N ALA A 206 -23.74 -24.55 8.02
CA ALA A 206 -24.97 -23.81 7.75
C ALA A 206 -24.89 -22.36 8.26
N THR A 207 -24.35 -22.13 9.46
CA THR A 207 -24.12 -20.79 9.99
C THR A 207 -23.14 -20.01 9.12
N LEU A 208 -22.01 -20.61 8.72
CA LEU A 208 -21.06 -19.98 7.80
C LEU A 208 -21.69 -19.69 6.43
N ALA A 209 -22.48 -20.62 5.90
CA ALA A 209 -23.19 -20.42 4.63
C ALA A 209 -24.23 -19.30 4.74
N LEU A 210 -24.96 -19.22 5.86
CA LEU A 210 -25.92 -18.15 6.14
C LEU A 210 -25.23 -16.80 6.37
N GLU A 211 -24.05 -16.76 7.00
CA GLU A 211 -23.25 -15.54 7.14
C GLU A 211 -22.65 -15.08 5.81
N CYS A 212 -22.06 -15.99 5.01
CA CYS A 212 -21.56 -15.68 3.66
C CYS A 212 -22.74 -15.25 2.74
N TRP A 213 -23.90 -15.92 2.83
CA TRP A 213 -25.09 -15.54 2.06
C TRP A 213 -25.69 -14.21 2.54
N GLY A 214 -25.76 -13.98 3.85
CA GLY A 214 -26.27 -12.75 4.43
C GLY A 214 -25.42 -11.55 4.04
N THR A 215 -24.09 -11.67 4.12
CA THR A 215 -23.17 -10.63 3.65
C THR A 215 -23.24 -10.43 2.15
N TYR A 216 -23.35 -11.49 1.35
CA TYR A 216 -23.53 -11.39 -0.10
C TYR A 216 -24.88 -10.73 -0.47
N ALA A 217 -25.97 -11.14 0.16
CA ALA A 217 -27.31 -10.59 -0.05
C ALA A 217 -27.39 -9.12 0.38
N LEU A 218 -26.78 -8.75 1.51
CA LEU A 218 -26.65 -7.35 1.95
C LEU A 218 -25.85 -6.52 0.96
N GLN A 219 -24.74 -7.05 0.45
CA GLN A 219 -23.97 -6.37 -0.60
C GLN A 219 -24.76 -6.19 -1.89
N LEU A 220 -25.62 -7.15 -2.23
CA LEU A 220 -26.48 -7.05 -3.42
C LEU A 220 -27.71 -6.15 -3.20
N SER A 221 -28.16 -5.96 -1.96
CA SER A 221 -29.35 -5.17 -1.62
C SER A 221 -29.06 -3.69 -1.34
N HIS A 222 -27.79 -3.30 -1.20
CA HIS A 222 -27.45 -1.90 -1.07
C HIS A 222 -27.96 -1.10 -2.28
N PRO A 223 -28.68 0.01 -2.03
CA PRO A 223 -29.32 0.77 -3.09
C PRO A 223 -28.27 1.37 -4.02
N LEU A 224 -28.36 1.01 -5.30
CA LEU A 224 -27.66 1.69 -6.37
C LEU A 224 -28.34 3.05 -6.59
N LEU A 225 -27.56 4.13 -6.55
CA LEU A 225 -28.06 5.47 -6.82
C LEU A 225 -27.87 5.78 -8.30
N VAL A 226 -28.95 5.79 -9.06
CA VAL A 226 -28.96 6.23 -10.46
C VAL A 226 -29.54 7.64 -10.53
N GLN A 227 -28.83 8.55 -11.21
CA GLN A 227 -29.28 9.92 -11.42
C GLN A 227 -29.38 10.19 -12.93
N PRO A 228 -30.54 10.61 -13.44
CA PRO A 228 -30.69 11.01 -14.83
C PRO A 228 -29.93 12.33 -15.09
N PRO A 229 -29.58 12.62 -16.37
CA PRO A 229 -29.02 13.91 -16.73
C PRO A 229 -30.01 15.06 -16.39
N PRO A 230 -29.52 16.29 -16.17
CA PRO A 230 -30.38 17.45 -15.98
C PRO A 230 -31.40 17.58 -17.13
N PRO A 231 -32.66 17.98 -16.87
CA PRO A 231 -33.71 18.00 -17.89
C PRO A 231 -33.39 18.82 -19.15
N ARG A 232 -32.54 19.86 -19.00
CA ARG A 232 -32.12 20.74 -20.10
C ARG A 232 -30.86 20.25 -20.85
N ALA A 233 -30.27 19.13 -20.43
CA ALA A 233 -29.09 18.57 -21.07
C ALA A 233 -29.44 18.04 -22.47
N ARG A 234 -28.65 18.43 -23.46
CA ARG A 234 -28.75 18.00 -24.86
C ARG A 234 -27.48 17.22 -25.26
N GLY A 235 -27.46 16.68 -26.48
CA GLY A 235 -26.30 16.01 -27.06
C GLY A 235 -26.23 14.50 -26.77
N GLY A 236 -25.07 13.90 -27.05
CA GLY A 236 -24.86 12.46 -26.95
C GLY A 236 -25.02 11.95 -25.52
N GLU A 237 -25.54 10.73 -25.38
CA GLU A 237 -25.69 10.08 -24.07
C GLU A 237 -24.38 9.45 -23.60
N ALA A 238 -24.11 9.57 -22.30
CA ALA A 238 -23.04 8.85 -21.63
C ALA A 238 -23.51 8.38 -20.27
N LEU A 239 -23.00 7.24 -19.79
CA LEU A 239 -23.24 6.73 -18.44
C LEU A 239 -21.91 6.63 -17.69
N LEU A 240 -21.81 7.34 -16.57
CA LEU A 240 -20.71 7.18 -15.62
C LEU A 240 -21.09 6.17 -14.54
N LEU A 241 -20.46 5.00 -14.58
CA LEU A 241 -20.46 4.04 -13.48
C LEU A 241 -19.45 4.51 -12.43
N PHE A 242 -19.93 4.91 -11.25
CA PHE A 242 -19.11 5.53 -10.21
C PHE A 242 -18.92 4.61 -9.01
N ILE A 243 -17.67 4.35 -8.64
CA ILE A 243 -17.31 3.54 -7.47
C ILE A 243 -16.94 4.49 -6.32
N PRO A 244 -17.69 4.49 -5.21
CA PRO A 244 -17.41 5.36 -4.08
C PRO A 244 -16.11 4.97 -3.37
N GLY A 245 -15.54 5.91 -2.62
CA GLY A 245 -14.46 5.65 -1.67
C GLY A 245 -14.89 4.69 -0.55
N ALA A 246 -13.91 4.07 0.11
CA ALA A 246 -14.14 3.06 1.13
C ALA A 246 -15.04 3.56 2.26
N GLY A 247 -16.09 2.79 2.58
CA GLY A 247 -17.02 3.11 3.66
C GLY A 247 -17.89 4.36 3.44
N VAL A 248 -17.86 4.98 2.25
CA VAL A 248 -18.66 6.18 1.97
C VAL A 248 -19.96 5.79 1.27
N PRO A 249 -21.14 6.18 1.82
CA PRO A 249 -22.42 5.90 1.18
C PRO A 249 -22.53 6.51 -0.23
N PRO A 250 -23.25 5.85 -1.18
CA PRO A 250 -23.45 6.37 -2.53
C PRO A 250 -24.08 7.78 -2.57
N SER A 251 -25.00 8.06 -1.65
CA SER A 251 -25.71 9.34 -1.54
C SER A 251 -24.78 10.53 -1.32
N HIS A 252 -23.63 10.34 -0.66
CA HIS A 252 -22.68 11.41 -0.36
C HIS A 252 -21.98 11.96 -1.62
N TYR A 253 -22.06 11.23 -2.74
CA TYR A 253 -21.53 11.66 -4.03
C TYR A 253 -22.55 12.37 -4.91
N ALA A 254 -23.84 12.36 -4.55
CA ALA A 254 -24.90 12.95 -5.37
C ALA A 254 -24.66 14.44 -5.71
N PRO A 255 -24.20 15.32 -4.77
CA PRO A 255 -23.91 16.71 -5.10
C PRO A 255 -22.75 16.86 -6.10
N LEU A 256 -21.71 16.04 -5.94
CA LEU A 256 -20.55 16.03 -6.84
C LEU A 256 -20.93 15.56 -8.23
N LEU A 257 -21.62 14.43 -8.34
CA LEU A 257 -22.04 13.85 -9.61
C LEU A 257 -22.99 14.80 -10.36
N SER A 258 -23.91 15.44 -9.64
CA SER A 258 -24.77 16.48 -10.20
C SER A 258 -23.98 17.66 -10.76
N ALA A 259 -22.89 18.08 -10.10
CA ALA A 259 -22.02 19.14 -10.60
C ALA A 259 -21.27 18.71 -11.88
N ILE A 260 -20.82 17.45 -11.95
CA ILE A 260 -20.22 16.88 -13.17
C ILE A 260 -21.25 16.85 -14.31
N GLN A 261 -22.48 16.40 -14.06
CA GLN A 261 -23.55 16.38 -15.06
C GLN A 261 -23.86 17.79 -15.61
N ARG A 262 -24.01 18.79 -14.72
CA ARG A 262 -24.22 20.19 -15.14
C ARG A 262 -23.07 20.72 -15.98
N ALA A 263 -21.82 20.44 -15.59
CA ALA A 263 -20.65 20.88 -16.32
C ALA A 263 -20.52 20.19 -17.69
N ALA A 264 -20.88 18.91 -17.79
CA ALA A 264 -20.92 18.16 -19.05
C ALA A 264 -21.99 18.70 -20.00
N ALA A 265 -23.17 19.03 -19.48
CA ALA A 265 -24.25 19.67 -20.25
C ALA A 265 -23.89 21.09 -20.75
N ALA A 266 -23.00 21.78 -20.04
CA ALA A 266 -22.57 23.14 -20.38
C ALA A 266 -21.38 23.21 -21.37
N GLN A 267 -20.87 22.07 -21.85
CA GLN A 267 -19.78 22.07 -22.84
C GLN A 267 -20.27 22.51 -24.22
N PRO A 268 -19.39 23.01 -25.11
CA PRO A 268 -19.76 23.35 -26.49
C PRO A 268 -20.36 22.18 -27.28
N ARG A 269 -19.98 20.95 -26.90
CA ARG A 269 -20.68 19.72 -27.27
C ARG A 269 -21.29 19.11 -26.01
N PRO A 270 -22.53 19.49 -25.68
CA PRO A 270 -23.21 19.01 -24.49
C PRO A 270 -23.24 17.48 -24.46
N THR A 271 -23.11 16.91 -23.25
CA THR A 271 -23.28 15.47 -23.00
C THR A 271 -24.44 15.27 -22.03
N ARG A 272 -25.38 14.39 -22.39
CA ARG A 272 -26.43 13.91 -21.49
C ARG A 272 -25.84 12.81 -20.61
N LEU A 273 -25.17 13.24 -19.54
CA LEU A 273 -24.48 12.34 -18.62
C LEU A 273 -25.44 11.75 -17.58
N TRP A 274 -25.70 10.46 -17.68
CA TRP A 274 -26.25 9.62 -16.62
C TRP A 274 -25.14 9.25 -15.62
N THR A 275 -25.50 9.07 -14.35
CA THR A 275 -24.57 8.53 -13.36
C THR A 275 -25.21 7.39 -12.59
N ALA A 276 -24.48 6.30 -12.37
CA ALA A 276 -24.89 5.20 -11.52
C ALA A 276 -23.79 4.94 -10.47
N THR A 277 -24.08 5.26 -9.22
CA THR A 277 -23.15 5.07 -8.10
C THR A 277 -23.38 3.70 -7.49
N LEU A 278 -22.31 2.91 -7.47
CA LEU A 278 -22.32 1.58 -6.88
C LEU A 278 -22.39 1.71 -5.36
N ALA A 279 -22.97 0.71 -4.71
CA ALA A 279 -22.73 0.50 -3.29
C ALA A 279 -21.23 0.40 -3.03
N PRO A 280 -20.71 0.88 -1.90
CA PRO A 280 -19.31 0.75 -1.58
C PRO A 280 -18.95 -0.73 -1.66
N PRO A 281 -18.08 -1.12 -2.60
CA PRO A 281 -17.59 -2.49 -2.57
C PRO A 281 -16.92 -2.66 -1.20
N GLY A 282 -17.03 -3.86 -0.63
CA GLY A 282 -16.05 -4.25 0.38
C GLY A 282 -14.64 -3.90 -0.12
N PRO A 283 -13.66 -3.76 0.77
CA PRO A 283 -12.35 -3.24 0.39
C PRO A 283 -11.80 -3.96 -0.87
N CYS A 284 -11.68 -3.25 -2.01
CA CYS A 284 -10.93 -3.73 -3.20
C CYS A 284 -9.41 -3.84 -2.93
N ILE A 285 -9.02 -4.15 -1.69
CA ILE A 285 -7.64 -4.22 -1.21
C ILE A 285 -6.94 -5.46 -1.78
N PHE A 286 -7.68 -6.41 -2.34
CA PHE A 286 -7.10 -7.62 -2.92
C PHE A 286 -6.63 -7.36 -4.34
N SER A 287 -5.32 -7.31 -4.49
CA SER A 287 -4.53 -7.22 -5.73
C SER A 287 -4.69 -8.42 -6.67
N THR A 288 -5.70 -9.26 -6.47
CA THR A 288 -5.92 -10.45 -7.29
C THR A 288 -7.00 -10.17 -8.32
N LEU A 289 -6.79 -10.64 -9.56
CA LEU A 289 -7.78 -10.60 -10.63
C LEU A 289 -9.12 -11.26 -10.22
N ALA A 290 -9.13 -12.12 -9.19
CA ALA A 290 -10.33 -12.72 -8.62
C ALA A 290 -11.34 -11.68 -8.08
N ALA A 291 -10.85 -10.58 -7.49
CA ALA A 291 -11.70 -9.50 -6.98
C ALA A 291 -12.42 -8.71 -8.11
N ALA A 292 -12.02 -8.89 -9.38
CA ALA A 292 -12.66 -8.23 -10.50
C ALA A 292 -14.07 -8.78 -10.79
N ALA A 293 -14.36 -10.06 -10.52
CA ALA A 293 -15.63 -10.67 -10.88
C ALA A 293 -16.84 -10.09 -10.10
N PRO A 294 -16.79 -9.95 -8.75
CA PRO A 294 -17.86 -9.28 -8.01
C PRO A 294 -18.08 -7.83 -8.45
N LEU A 295 -17.00 -7.08 -8.66
CA LEU A 295 -17.08 -5.69 -9.11
C LEU A 295 -17.71 -5.59 -10.51
N ARG A 296 -17.31 -6.45 -11.45
CA ARG A 296 -17.92 -6.51 -12.80
C ARG A 296 -19.43 -6.79 -12.75
N ARG A 297 -19.89 -7.66 -11.84
CA ARG A 297 -21.32 -7.91 -11.65
C ARG A 297 -22.04 -6.66 -11.16
N GLN A 298 -21.49 -5.94 -10.18
CA GLN A 298 -22.09 -4.69 -9.70
C GLN A 298 -22.13 -3.62 -10.79
N LEU A 299 -21.04 -3.46 -11.55
CA LEU A 299 -20.97 -2.53 -12.69
C LEU A 299 -22.03 -2.87 -13.76
N SER A 300 -22.22 -4.15 -14.06
CA SER A 300 -23.23 -4.62 -15.02
C SER A 300 -24.64 -4.37 -14.52
N ARG A 301 -24.92 -4.60 -13.22
CA ARG A 301 -26.21 -4.30 -12.60
C ARG A 301 -26.52 -2.81 -12.61
N ALA A 302 -25.54 -1.96 -12.27
CA ALA A 302 -25.69 -0.51 -12.32
C ALA A 302 -26.00 -0.01 -13.74
N ALA A 303 -25.33 -0.55 -14.75
CA ALA A 303 -25.63 -0.25 -16.15
C ALA A 303 -27.03 -0.72 -16.56
N ALA A 304 -27.44 -1.93 -16.17
CA ALA A 304 -28.78 -2.45 -16.46
C ALA A 304 -29.87 -1.61 -15.80
N GLN A 305 -29.68 -1.17 -14.55
CA GLN A 305 -30.63 -0.30 -13.86
C GLN A 305 -30.73 1.07 -14.53
N ALA A 306 -29.61 1.67 -14.97
CA ALA A 306 -29.65 2.92 -15.73
C ALA A 306 -30.45 2.76 -17.04
N ARG A 307 -30.27 1.65 -17.75
CA ARG A 307 -31.06 1.33 -18.97
C ARG A 307 -32.55 1.20 -18.66
N ALA A 308 -32.90 0.50 -17.59
CA ALA A 308 -34.28 0.37 -17.14
C ALA A 308 -34.93 1.72 -16.79
N GLN A 309 -34.12 2.74 -16.43
CA GLN A 309 -34.58 4.10 -16.15
C GLN A 309 -34.55 5.04 -17.37
N GLY A 310 -34.19 4.53 -18.56
CA GLY A 310 -34.25 5.30 -19.80
C GLY A 310 -32.91 5.76 -20.39
N TYR A 311 -31.77 5.30 -19.86
CA TYR A 311 -30.49 5.43 -20.59
C TYR A 311 -30.53 4.56 -21.85
N ALA A 312 -30.62 5.18 -23.03
CA ALA A 312 -30.74 4.45 -24.29
C ALA A 312 -29.40 3.82 -24.61
N SER A 313 -29.33 2.49 -24.71
CA SER A 313 -28.09 1.76 -25.02
C SER A 313 -27.93 1.40 -26.51
N SER A 314 -28.45 2.20 -27.44
CA SER A 314 -28.45 1.80 -28.86
C SER A 314 -27.03 1.75 -29.43
N SER A 315 -26.52 0.55 -29.65
CA SER A 315 -25.11 0.20 -29.78
C SER A 315 -24.58 0.08 -31.20
N SER A 316 -25.03 0.87 -32.19
CA SER A 316 -24.58 0.62 -33.58
C SER A 316 -24.45 1.80 -34.55
N ALA A 317 -24.60 3.06 -34.11
CA ALA A 317 -24.38 4.22 -34.98
C ALA A 317 -23.32 5.16 -34.37
N ALA A 318 -22.63 5.94 -35.22
CA ALA A 318 -21.85 7.09 -34.77
C ALA A 318 -22.74 7.95 -33.85
N GLY A 319 -22.43 7.97 -32.54
CA GLY A 319 -23.36 8.43 -31.51
C GLY A 319 -23.80 7.37 -30.49
N ALA A 320 -23.22 6.16 -30.53
CA ALA A 320 -23.45 5.13 -29.53
C ALA A 320 -23.20 5.69 -28.11
N PRO A 321 -24.06 5.32 -27.15
CA PRO A 321 -24.03 5.84 -25.80
C PRO A 321 -22.77 5.35 -25.11
N ARG A 322 -22.00 6.31 -24.59
CA ARG A 322 -20.69 6.03 -24.02
C ARG A 322 -20.78 5.45 -22.63
N LEU A 323 -19.93 4.48 -22.32
CA LEU A 323 -19.82 3.93 -20.98
C LEU A 323 -18.51 4.40 -20.35
N LEU A 324 -18.63 5.16 -19.27
CA LEU A 324 -17.52 5.74 -18.54
C LEU A 324 -17.40 5.03 -17.20
N LEU A 325 -16.17 4.89 -16.73
CA LEU A 325 -15.91 4.38 -15.40
C LEU A 325 -15.26 5.49 -14.56
N GLY A 326 -15.54 5.52 -13.28
CA GLY A 326 -14.82 6.41 -12.38
C GLY A 326 -14.95 6.00 -10.94
N GLY A 327 -14.18 6.66 -10.09
CA GLY A 327 -14.31 6.45 -8.66
C GLY A 327 -13.49 7.42 -7.84
N HIS A 328 -13.84 7.48 -6.56
CA HIS A 328 -13.16 8.29 -5.56
C HIS A 328 -12.22 7.45 -4.69
N SER A 329 -11.02 7.93 -4.38
CA SER A 329 -10.11 7.30 -3.42
C SER A 329 -9.84 5.83 -3.79
N GLN A 330 -10.10 4.90 -2.87
CA GLN A 330 -10.04 3.46 -3.12
C GLN A 330 -10.97 3.01 -4.26
N GLY A 331 -12.16 3.60 -4.40
CA GLY A 331 -13.06 3.33 -5.52
C GLY A 331 -12.46 3.69 -6.88
N GLY A 332 -11.64 4.75 -6.94
CA GLY A 332 -10.87 5.09 -8.14
C GLY A 332 -9.79 4.04 -8.47
N ALA A 333 -9.16 3.46 -7.46
CA ALA A 333 -8.21 2.36 -7.67
C ALA A 333 -8.94 1.09 -8.16
N CYS A 334 -10.12 0.78 -7.60
CA CYS A 334 -11.00 -0.28 -8.10
C CYS A 334 -11.38 -0.03 -9.56
N ALA A 335 -11.70 1.21 -9.91
CA ALA A 335 -12.08 1.61 -11.27
C ALA A 335 -10.92 1.38 -12.25
N ALA A 336 -9.70 1.79 -11.89
CA ALA A 336 -8.52 1.51 -12.70
C ALA A 336 -8.25 0.00 -12.85
N LEU A 337 -8.37 -0.77 -11.77
CA LEU A 337 -8.23 -2.23 -11.82
C LEU A 337 -9.30 -2.90 -12.69
N ALA A 338 -10.56 -2.45 -12.62
CA ALA A 338 -11.64 -2.94 -13.47
C ALA A 338 -11.39 -2.61 -14.95
N ALA A 339 -10.87 -1.42 -15.25
CA ALA A 339 -10.47 -1.03 -16.60
C ALA A 339 -9.31 -1.88 -17.16
N LEU A 340 -8.38 -2.32 -16.30
CA LEU A 340 -7.25 -3.18 -16.68
C LEU A 340 -7.62 -4.68 -16.78
N SER A 341 -8.52 -5.16 -15.92
CA SER A 341 -8.81 -6.60 -15.76
C SER A 341 -9.91 -7.12 -16.68
N ALA A 342 -10.84 -6.27 -17.08
CA ALA A 342 -11.77 -6.61 -18.14
C ALA A 342 -11.14 -6.23 -19.49
N ARG A 343 -11.67 -6.76 -20.60
CA ARG A 343 -11.70 -6.03 -21.87
C ARG A 343 -13.03 -5.27 -21.94
N PRO A 344 -13.39 -4.40 -20.98
CA PRO A 344 -14.73 -3.86 -20.93
C PRO A 344 -14.88 -2.76 -21.98
N PRO A 345 -16.12 -2.48 -22.42
CA PRO A 345 -16.40 -1.41 -23.38
C PRO A 345 -16.43 -0.04 -22.67
N TYR A 346 -15.40 0.32 -21.90
CA TYR A 346 -15.31 1.65 -21.30
C TYR A 346 -14.59 2.60 -22.24
N ASP A 347 -15.15 3.79 -22.44
CA ASP A 347 -14.58 4.83 -23.32
C ASP A 347 -13.57 5.71 -22.61
N ALA A 348 -13.69 5.86 -21.29
CA ALA A 348 -12.78 6.66 -20.47
C ALA A 348 -12.89 6.35 -18.97
N LEU A 349 -11.91 6.86 -18.22
CA LEU A 349 -11.78 6.71 -16.78
C LEU A 349 -11.69 8.08 -16.07
N LEU A 350 -12.41 8.24 -14.95
CA LEU A 350 -12.33 9.40 -14.06
C LEU A 350 -11.80 8.98 -12.69
N LEU A 351 -10.58 9.38 -12.36
CA LEU A 351 -9.92 9.08 -11.09
C LEU A 351 -9.96 10.31 -10.17
N LEU A 352 -10.81 10.27 -9.14
CA LEU A 352 -11.04 11.39 -8.22
C LEU A 352 -10.30 11.15 -6.90
N ALA A 353 -9.36 12.01 -6.52
CA ALA A 353 -8.44 11.78 -5.41
C ALA A 353 -7.89 10.34 -5.40
N SER A 354 -7.49 9.86 -6.59
CA SER A 354 -7.06 8.49 -6.83
C SER A 354 -6.03 8.44 -7.96
N PHE A 355 -5.40 7.29 -8.14
CA PHE A 355 -4.37 7.03 -9.16
C PHE A 355 -4.41 5.54 -9.53
N PRO A 356 -3.97 5.16 -10.73
CA PRO A 356 -3.88 3.74 -11.09
C PRO A 356 -2.80 3.04 -10.27
N PRO A 357 -2.84 1.70 -10.11
CA PRO A 357 -1.90 0.96 -9.25
C PRO A 357 -0.40 1.20 -9.53
N ASN A 358 -0.03 1.45 -10.79
CA ASN A 358 1.34 1.78 -11.20
C ASN A 358 1.67 3.29 -11.13
N HIS A 359 0.74 4.10 -10.64
CA HIS A 359 0.80 5.56 -10.62
C HIS A 359 0.99 6.21 -12.00
N ALA A 360 0.69 5.55 -13.11
CA ALA A 360 0.87 6.10 -14.45
C ALA A 360 -0.44 6.00 -15.24
N ALA A 361 -1.22 7.08 -15.25
CA ALA A 361 -2.45 7.16 -16.05
C ALA A 361 -2.17 7.02 -17.56
N ALA A 362 -0.96 7.36 -18.00
CA ALA A 362 -0.52 7.19 -19.39
C ALA A 362 -0.38 5.72 -19.82
N ASP A 363 -0.24 4.79 -18.86
CA ASP A 363 -0.10 3.36 -19.14
C ASP A 363 -1.47 2.66 -19.24
N LEU A 364 -2.56 3.37 -18.92
CA LEU A 364 -3.90 2.82 -19.07
C LEU A 364 -4.30 2.85 -20.55
N PRO A 365 -4.97 1.80 -21.06
CA PRO A 365 -5.37 1.73 -22.47
C PRO A 365 -6.50 2.70 -22.83
N LEU A 366 -7.05 3.43 -21.85
CA LEU A 366 -8.21 4.30 -22.00
C LEU A 366 -7.87 5.75 -21.64
N PRO A 367 -8.49 6.75 -22.31
CA PRO A 367 -8.46 8.13 -21.86
C PRO A 367 -8.81 8.23 -20.38
N THR A 368 -7.90 8.78 -19.58
CA THR A 368 -8.03 8.85 -18.12
C THR A 368 -7.81 10.27 -17.64
N LEU A 369 -8.82 10.86 -16.99
CA LEU A 369 -8.67 12.09 -16.23
C LEU A 369 -8.38 11.77 -14.76
N THR A 370 -7.24 12.22 -14.28
CA THR A 370 -6.90 12.20 -12.85
C THR A 370 -7.14 13.59 -12.24
N ILE A 371 -8.03 13.67 -11.24
CA ILE A 371 -8.29 14.89 -10.46
C ILE A 371 -7.77 14.68 -9.04
N GLY A 372 -6.71 15.39 -8.68
CA GLY A 372 -6.18 15.49 -7.32
C GLY A 372 -6.69 16.69 -6.55
N ALA A 373 -6.43 16.68 -5.25
CA ALA A 373 -6.71 17.79 -4.32
C ALA A 373 -5.39 18.32 -3.75
N GLU A 374 -5.25 19.65 -3.67
CA GLU A 374 -4.05 20.31 -3.11
C GLU A 374 -3.78 19.86 -1.66
N LEU A 375 -4.82 19.78 -0.86
CA LEU A 375 -4.81 19.42 0.55
C LEU A 375 -5.22 17.95 0.75
N ASN A 376 -4.92 17.08 -0.21
CA ASN A 376 -5.19 15.66 -0.04
C ASN A 376 -4.18 15.07 0.97
N GLY A 377 -4.65 14.86 2.20
CA GLY A 377 -3.87 14.20 3.25
C GLY A 377 -3.83 12.68 3.09
N GLY A 378 -4.65 12.09 2.24
CA GLY A 378 -4.72 10.64 2.03
C GLY A 378 -3.57 10.08 1.18
N LEU A 379 -3.83 8.91 0.60
CA LEU A 379 -2.91 8.22 -0.30
C LEU A 379 -2.83 8.86 -1.68
N ALA A 380 -3.73 9.76 -2.07
CA ALA A 380 -3.66 10.48 -3.35
C ALA A 380 -3.15 11.92 -3.20
N ARG A 381 -2.22 12.10 -2.25
CA ARG A 381 -1.54 13.36 -1.99
C ARG A 381 -0.79 13.90 -3.22
N PRO A 382 -0.57 15.22 -3.32
CA PRO A 382 0.09 15.82 -4.48
C PRO A 382 1.45 15.21 -4.82
N SER A 383 2.21 14.76 -3.82
CA SER A 383 3.53 14.15 -4.04
C SER A 383 3.49 12.89 -4.88
N LEU A 384 2.47 12.05 -4.72
CA LEU A 384 2.34 10.81 -5.50
C LEU A 384 1.80 11.08 -6.90
N LEU A 385 0.92 12.08 -7.01
CA LEU A 385 0.41 12.53 -8.30
C LEU A 385 1.52 13.12 -9.18
N LEU A 386 2.66 13.52 -8.62
CA LEU A 386 3.83 13.90 -9.41
C LEU A 386 4.36 12.74 -10.27
N ARG A 387 4.29 11.48 -9.82
CA ARG A 387 4.68 10.32 -10.64
C ARG A 387 3.75 10.17 -11.85
N SER A 388 2.44 10.29 -11.63
CA SER A 388 1.45 10.26 -12.70
C SER A 388 1.61 11.42 -13.68
N LEU A 389 1.94 12.62 -13.18
CA LEU A 389 2.19 13.79 -14.02
C LEU A 389 3.47 13.60 -14.84
N ALA A 390 4.55 13.08 -14.25
CA ALA A 390 5.80 12.81 -14.93
C ALA A 390 5.64 11.76 -16.03
N ALA A 391 4.90 10.67 -15.76
CA ALA A 391 4.59 9.66 -16.77
C ALA A 391 3.76 10.25 -17.93
N SER A 392 2.75 11.05 -17.60
CA SER A 392 1.92 11.77 -18.59
C SER A 392 2.74 12.77 -19.43
N ASP A 393 3.65 13.53 -18.81
CA ASP A 393 4.55 14.46 -19.50
C ASP A 393 5.54 13.72 -20.41
N ALA A 394 6.09 12.60 -19.94
CA ALA A 394 7.05 11.79 -20.71
C ALA A 394 6.40 11.13 -21.93
N GLU A 395 5.20 10.56 -21.78
CA GLU A 395 4.46 10.01 -22.93
C GLU A 395 4.07 11.12 -23.90
N ALA A 396 3.57 12.26 -23.43
CA ALA A 396 3.28 13.40 -24.29
C ALA A 396 4.51 13.86 -25.09
N ALA A 397 5.71 13.87 -24.48
CA ALA A 397 6.93 14.25 -25.18
C ALA A 397 7.35 13.26 -26.28
N ARG A 398 6.98 11.98 -26.17
CA ARG A 398 7.25 10.95 -27.19
C ARG A 398 6.30 10.99 -28.38
N ARG A 399 5.15 11.66 -28.25
CA ARG A 399 4.09 11.63 -29.25
C ARG A 399 4.09 12.86 -30.14
N ARG A 400 3.76 12.66 -31.43
CA ARG A 400 3.64 13.75 -32.42
C ARG A 400 2.57 14.78 -32.03
N ASP A 401 1.46 14.34 -31.46
CA ASP A 401 0.36 15.20 -31.00
C ASP A 401 0.59 15.77 -29.59
N GLY A 402 1.70 15.43 -28.93
CA GLY A 402 2.27 16.18 -27.82
C GLY A 402 1.30 16.47 -26.68
N ARG A 403 1.20 17.75 -26.31
CA ARG A 403 0.27 18.23 -25.27
C ARG A 403 -1.20 18.03 -25.64
N ALA A 404 -1.55 17.99 -26.93
CA ALA A 404 -2.93 17.76 -27.35
C ALA A 404 -3.35 16.32 -27.01
N TRP A 405 -2.45 15.34 -27.21
CA TRP A 405 -2.64 13.99 -26.71
C TRP A 405 -2.84 13.98 -25.21
N GLN A 406 -1.93 14.63 -24.47
CA GLN A 406 -1.93 14.64 -23.02
C GLN A 406 -3.26 15.11 -22.45
N LEU A 407 -3.77 16.24 -22.95
CA LEU A 407 -5.03 16.81 -22.49
C LEU A 407 -6.24 15.92 -22.77
N ALA A 408 -6.16 15.09 -23.81
CA ALA A 408 -7.26 14.25 -24.25
C ALA A 408 -7.17 12.80 -23.78
N HIS A 409 -5.99 12.31 -23.37
CA HIS A 409 -5.75 10.93 -22.95
C HIS A 409 -5.29 10.76 -21.51
N ALA A 410 -4.43 11.65 -21.00
CA ALA A 410 -3.88 11.50 -19.65
C ALA A 410 -3.79 12.84 -18.90
N PRO A 411 -4.84 13.69 -18.90
CA PRO A 411 -4.80 14.93 -18.14
C PRO A 411 -4.74 14.61 -16.64
N LEU A 412 -3.75 15.20 -15.95
CA LEU A 412 -3.69 15.23 -14.50
C LEU A 412 -3.84 16.66 -14.01
N VAL A 413 -4.89 16.90 -13.24
CA VAL A 413 -5.16 18.20 -12.63
C VAL A 413 -5.23 18.05 -11.12
N VAL A 414 -4.48 18.85 -10.39
CA VAL A 414 -4.70 19.08 -8.96
C VAL A 414 -5.55 20.35 -8.83
N LEU A 415 -6.50 20.39 -7.90
CA LEU A 415 -7.38 21.54 -7.71
C LEU A 415 -7.04 22.28 -6.41
N PRO A 416 -6.98 23.64 -6.45
CA PRO A 416 -6.57 24.46 -5.30
C PRO A 416 -7.58 24.39 -4.15
N GLY A 417 -7.08 24.32 -2.92
CA GLY A 417 -7.88 24.38 -1.70
C GLY A 417 -8.79 23.18 -1.41
N LEU A 418 -8.89 22.20 -2.32
CA LEU A 418 -9.62 20.96 -2.07
C LEU A 418 -8.78 20.01 -1.20
N SER A 419 -9.45 19.25 -0.34
CA SER A 419 -8.91 18.10 0.41
C SER A 419 -9.36 16.76 -0.19
N HIS A 420 -8.99 15.63 0.41
CA HIS A 420 -9.47 14.31 -0.01
C HIS A 420 -10.99 14.19 0.18
N ALA A 421 -11.53 14.67 1.30
CA ALA A 421 -12.96 14.66 1.61
C ALA A 421 -13.78 15.61 0.72
N SER A 422 -13.15 16.54 0.00
CA SER A 422 -13.85 17.48 -0.90
C SER A 422 -14.58 16.79 -2.06
N PHE A 423 -14.25 15.54 -2.36
CA PHE A 423 -14.95 14.72 -3.36
C PHE A 423 -16.19 13.99 -2.79
N CYS A 424 -16.41 14.08 -1.48
CA CYS A 424 -17.58 13.54 -0.78
C CYS A 424 -17.95 14.48 0.38
N PRO A 425 -18.43 15.71 0.10
CA PRO A 425 -18.51 16.79 1.10
C PRO A 425 -19.46 16.51 2.28
N GLN A 426 -20.31 15.50 2.18
CA GLN A 426 -21.20 15.04 3.27
C GLN A 426 -20.51 14.08 4.25
N SER A 427 -19.28 13.63 3.95
CA SER A 427 -18.48 12.78 4.82
C SER A 427 -17.37 13.59 5.48
N GLU A 428 -17.37 13.61 6.80
CA GLU A 428 -16.13 13.86 7.54
C GLU A 428 -15.26 12.61 7.42
N LEU A 429 -14.06 12.76 6.86
CA LEU A 429 -13.07 11.69 6.80
C LEU A 429 -12.04 11.96 7.89
N PRO A 430 -12.05 11.21 9.02
CA PRO A 430 -11.10 11.40 10.10
C PRO A 430 -9.66 11.34 9.59
N GLY A 431 -8.85 12.34 9.96
CA GLY A 431 -7.44 12.41 9.61
C GLY A 431 -7.11 13.03 8.24
N ASP A 432 -8.11 13.44 7.45
CA ASP A 432 -7.88 14.26 6.26
C ASP A 432 -7.71 15.75 6.63
N LEU A 433 -7.19 16.54 5.70
CA LEU A 433 -7.03 17.98 5.90
C LEU A 433 -8.35 18.72 5.68
N ARG A 434 -8.54 19.81 6.43
CA ARG A 434 -9.67 20.71 6.23
C ARG A 434 -9.55 21.42 4.87
N PRO A 435 -10.57 21.37 4.00
CA PRO A 435 -10.55 22.11 2.75
C PRO A 435 -10.63 23.63 2.99
N GLU A 436 -10.06 24.40 2.06
CA GLU A 436 -10.10 25.87 2.03
C GLU A 436 -11.26 26.40 1.18
N VAL A 437 -12.03 25.51 0.55
CA VAL A 437 -13.21 25.84 -0.25
C VAL A 437 -14.43 25.11 0.32
N SER A 438 -15.62 25.67 0.08
CA SER A 438 -16.88 25.00 0.44
C SER A 438 -17.07 23.73 -0.39
N GLY A 439 -17.90 22.80 0.12
CA GLY A 439 -18.26 21.58 -0.61
C GLY A 439 -18.88 21.87 -1.99
N GLU A 440 -19.69 22.92 -2.11
CA GLU A 440 -20.26 23.34 -3.39
C GLU A 440 -19.18 23.86 -4.35
N ALA A 441 -18.27 24.71 -3.88
CA ALA A 441 -17.16 25.22 -4.68
C ALA A 441 -16.24 24.08 -5.13
N ALA A 442 -15.95 23.11 -4.26
CA ALA A 442 -15.22 21.90 -4.60
C ALA A 442 -15.93 21.09 -5.69
N ALA A 443 -17.22 20.77 -5.51
CA ALA A 443 -18.02 20.02 -6.48
C ALA A 443 -18.05 20.74 -7.85
N ARG A 444 -18.19 22.07 -7.86
CA ARG A 444 -18.12 22.88 -9.09
C ARG A 444 -16.76 22.77 -9.76
N LEU A 445 -15.66 22.91 -9.02
CA LEU A 445 -14.29 22.83 -9.58
C LEU A 445 -13.99 21.44 -10.17
N VAL A 446 -14.41 20.36 -9.49
CA VAL A 446 -14.30 19.00 -9.99
C VAL A 446 -15.18 18.80 -11.23
N GLY A 447 -16.43 19.28 -11.16
CA GLY A 447 -17.39 19.27 -12.25
C GLY A 447 -16.85 19.94 -13.51
N GLU A 448 -16.29 21.14 -13.40
CA GLU A 448 -15.67 21.85 -14.52
C GLU A 448 -14.55 21.06 -15.20
N ALA A 449 -13.66 20.44 -14.42
CA ALA A 449 -12.54 19.65 -14.95
C ALA A 449 -13.04 18.38 -15.65
N ALA A 450 -13.96 17.64 -15.00
CA ALA A 450 -14.58 16.45 -15.57
C ALA A 450 -15.39 16.78 -16.84
N GLY A 451 -16.23 17.81 -16.79
CA GLY A 451 -17.01 18.30 -17.92
C GLY A 451 -16.13 18.68 -19.10
N ALA A 452 -15.01 19.38 -18.87
CA ALA A 452 -14.07 19.72 -19.94
C ALA A 452 -13.45 18.49 -20.60
N PHE A 453 -13.08 17.48 -19.81
CA PHE A 453 -12.57 16.22 -20.35
C PHE A 453 -13.63 15.47 -21.16
N LEU A 454 -14.87 15.40 -20.67
CA LEU A 454 -16.00 14.82 -21.42
C LEU A 454 -16.26 15.58 -22.73
N GLY A 455 -16.15 16.91 -22.72
CA GLY A 455 -16.25 17.74 -23.92
C GLY A 455 -15.13 17.44 -24.94
N LEU A 456 -13.91 17.13 -24.49
CA LEU A 456 -12.83 16.68 -25.37
C LEU A 456 -13.10 15.29 -25.95
N LEU A 457 -13.60 14.36 -25.15
CA LEU A 457 -14.01 13.05 -25.64
C LEU A 457 -15.10 13.19 -26.70
N ALA A 458 -16.13 14.00 -26.46
CA ALA A 458 -17.22 14.28 -27.42
C ALA A 458 -16.72 14.99 -28.69
N SER A 459 -15.57 15.65 -28.61
CA SER A 459 -14.96 16.34 -29.75
C SER A 459 -14.18 15.43 -30.69
N ARG A 460 -13.68 14.29 -30.20
CA ARG A 460 -12.91 13.32 -31.02
C ARG A 460 -13.71 12.77 -32.19
N ASP A 461 -14.99 12.52 -31.96
CA ASP A 461 -15.85 11.85 -32.93
C ASP A 461 -16.27 12.75 -34.09
N ALA A 462 -16.07 14.07 -33.99
CA ALA A 462 -16.43 14.97 -35.08
C ALA A 462 -15.32 15.98 -35.36
N ALA A 463 -14.50 15.70 -36.39
CA ALA A 463 -13.65 16.61 -37.17
C ALA A 463 -13.06 17.86 -36.46
N GLY A 464 -12.71 17.79 -35.18
CA GLY A 464 -12.00 18.83 -34.42
C GLY A 464 -12.74 20.13 -34.05
N ARG A 465 -13.93 20.43 -34.58
CA ARG A 465 -14.64 21.71 -34.29
C ARG A 465 -15.25 21.73 -32.88
N GLY A 466 -14.83 22.65 -32.00
CA GLY A 466 -15.46 22.87 -30.68
C GLY A 466 -14.64 22.45 -29.45
N ALA A 467 -13.46 21.86 -29.64
CA ALA A 467 -12.59 21.46 -28.53
C ALA A 467 -11.86 22.63 -27.81
N GLY A 468 -11.95 23.86 -28.35
CA GLY A 468 -11.15 25.01 -27.89
C GLY A 468 -11.33 25.36 -26.42
N ARG A 469 -12.57 25.58 -25.96
CA ARG A 469 -12.88 25.93 -24.57
C ARG A 469 -12.52 24.80 -23.57
N PRO A 470 -12.94 23.53 -23.79
CA PRO A 470 -12.55 22.43 -22.91
C PRO A 470 -11.03 22.25 -22.82
N ARG A 471 -10.32 22.32 -23.97
CA ARG A 471 -8.86 22.22 -24.04
C ARG A 471 -8.19 23.34 -23.25
N ALA A 472 -8.65 24.58 -23.41
CA ALA A 472 -8.09 25.74 -22.73
C ALA A 472 -8.25 25.66 -21.20
N LEU A 473 -9.41 25.18 -20.72
CA LEU A 473 -9.68 24.97 -19.30
C LEU A 473 -8.74 23.92 -18.70
N LEU A 474 -8.66 22.72 -19.29
CA LEU A 474 -7.75 21.67 -18.81
C LEU A 474 -6.28 22.11 -18.89
N ALA A 475 -5.86 22.76 -19.97
CA ALA A 475 -4.51 23.30 -20.08
C ALA A 475 -4.18 24.31 -18.97
N ARG A 476 -5.14 25.18 -18.60
CA ARG A 476 -4.97 26.11 -17.47
C ARG A 476 -4.83 25.37 -16.14
N ARG A 477 -5.66 24.37 -15.88
CA ARG A 477 -5.59 23.54 -14.65
C ARG A 477 -4.29 22.74 -14.57
N MET A 478 -3.83 22.17 -15.69
CA MET A 478 -2.53 21.48 -15.75
C MET A 478 -1.33 22.42 -15.59
N ARG A 479 -1.41 23.67 -16.09
CA ARG A 479 -0.37 24.68 -15.81
C ARG A 479 -0.28 24.98 -14.32
N TRP A 480 -1.43 25.17 -13.66
CA TRP A 480 -1.46 25.34 -12.20
C TRP A 480 -0.89 24.11 -11.47
N THR A 481 -1.25 22.91 -11.90
CA THR A 481 -0.74 21.65 -11.33
C THR A 481 0.78 21.54 -11.44
N ARG A 482 1.35 21.85 -12.61
CA ARG A 482 2.81 21.90 -12.79
C ARG A 482 3.46 22.96 -11.92
N ALA A 483 2.84 24.13 -11.76
CA ALA A 483 3.36 25.18 -10.89
C ALA A 483 3.33 24.77 -9.41
N LEU A 484 2.29 24.04 -8.97
CA LEU A 484 2.19 23.47 -7.63
C LEU A 484 3.29 22.44 -7.36
N LEU A 485 3.53 21.53 -8.32
CA LEU A 485 4.43 20.39 -8.13
C LEU A 485 5.88 20.66 -8.55
N ALA A 486 6.16 21.77 -9.23
CA ALA A 486 7.50 22.14 -9.66
C ALA A 486 8.52 22.23 -8.50
N PRO A 487 8.19 22.86 -7.34
CA PRO A 487 9.07 22.85 -6.17
C PRO A 487 9.43 21.44 -5.70
N LEU A 488 8.46 20.53 -5.65
CA LEU A 488 8.70 19.16 -5.20
C LEU A 488 9.57 18.38 -6.18
N ARG A 489 9.34 18.56 -7.49
CA ARG A 489 10.18 17.96 -8.53
C ARG A 489 11.64 18.43 -8.43
N GLU A 490 11.86 19.70 -8.12
CA GLU A 490 13.20 20.25 -7.90
C GLU A 490 13.85 19.64 -6.65
N ALA A 491 13.09 19.53 -5.56
CA ALA A 491 13.57 18.88 -4.33
C ALA A 491 13.92 17.39 -4.57
N LEU A 492 13.13 16.66 -5.36
CA LEU A 492 13.40 15.26 -5.71
C LEU A 492 14.61 15.10 -6.65
N ARG A 493 14.94 16.10 -7.48
CA ARG A 493 16.20 16.09 -8.24
C ARG A 493 17.42 16.05 -7.34
N LEU A 494 17.35 16.68 -6.15
CA LEU A 494 18.44 16.60 -5.17
C LEU A 494 18.61 15.17 -4.64
N GLU A 495 17.54 14.40 -4.54
CA GLU A 495 17.63 12.99 -4.15
C GLU A 495 18.25 12.12 -5.23
N GLY A 496 18.30 12.54 -6.50
CA GLY A 496 18.96 11.79 -7.57
C GLY A 496 18.02 11.18 -8.61
N GLY A 497 16.86 11.79 -8.88
CA GLY A 497 15.82 11.31 -9.81
C GLY A 497 16.30 10.84 -11.21
N GLY A 498 16.83 9.61 -11.28
CA GLY A 498 17.42 8.98 -12.46
C GLY A 498 18.95 9.09 -12.61
N GLY A 499 19.68 9.69 -11.67
CA GLY A 499 21.13 9.96 -11.77
C GLY A 499 21.87 9.92 -10.42
N ALA A 500 22.99 10.64 -10.29
CA ALA A 500 23.69 10.76 -9.01
C ALA A 500 22.87 11.62 -8.02
N THR A 501 22.81 11.20 -6.75
CA THR A 501 22.13 11.97 -5.70
C THR A 501 22.96 13.20 -5.31
N HIS A 502 22.46 14.39 -5.64
CA HIS A 502 23.18 15.64 -5.35
C HIS A 502 23.09 16.02 -3.87
N TRP A 503 22.16 15.43 -3.11
CA TRP A 503 21.92 15.78 -1.72
C TRP A 503 23.12 15.45 -0.82
N CYS A 504 23.79 14.31 -0.99
CA CYS A 504 25.00 14.03 -0.21
C CYS A 504 26.15 14.99 -0.53
N ALA A 505 26.23 15.53 -1.76
CA ALA A 505 27.21 16.57 -2.09
C ALA A 505 26.88 17.91 -1.41
N GLU A 506 25.61 18.31 -1.40
CA GLU A 506 25.16 19.49 -0.65
C GLU A 506 25.35 19.30 0.86
N ALA A 507 25.07 18.12 1.39
CA ALA A 507 25.32 17.76 2.77
C ALA A 507 26.81 17.88 3.14
N GLN A 508 27.71 17.43 2.25
CA GLN A 508 29.16 17.58 2.45
C GLN A 508 29.58 19.05 2.54
N ARG A 509 29.04 19.91 1.68
CA ARG A 509 29.28 21.36 1.69
C ARG A 509 28.72 22.01 2.94
N ALA A 510 27.51 21.62 3.33
CA ALA A 510 26.85 22.06 4.55
C ALA A 510 27.61 21.60 5.80
N LEU A 511 28.28 20.44 5.78
CA LEU A 511 29.09 19.96 6.89
C LEU A 511 30.34 20.80 7.11
N LEU A 512 31.06 21.20 6.05
CA LEU A 512 32.21 22.11 6.18
C LEU A 512 31.78 23.52 6.58
N GLY A 513 30.71 24.03 5.96
CA GLY A 513 30.18 25.36 6.23
C GLY A 513 30.98 26.54 5.68
N GLY A 514 30.46 27.74 5.97
CA GLY A 514 31.12 29.01 5.70
C GLY A 514 31.43 29.29 4.23
N ARG A 515 32.35 30.23 4.01
CA ARG A 515 32.85 30.60 2.66
C ARG A 515 33.67 29.47 2.01
N HIS A 516 34.20 28.55 2.80
CA HIS A 516 35.12 27.50 2.35
C HIS A 516 34.43 26.34 1.63
N ALA A 517 33.11 26.16 1.78
CA ALA A 517 32.34 25.15 1.04
C ALA A 517 32.50 25.25 -0.49
N ARG A 518 32.78 26.46 -1.03
CA ARG A 518 33.05 26.68 -2.46
C ARG A 518 34.40 26.12 -2.94
N ARG A 519 35.33 25.82 -2.02
CA ARG A 519 36.63 25.17 -2.31
C ARG A 519 36.49 23.65 -2.49
N LEU A 520 35.31 23.07 -2.23
CA LEU A 520 35.05 21.66 -2.39
C LEU A 520 34.49 21.35 -3.77
N ARG A 521 35.13 20.43 -4.50
CA ARG A 521 34.53 19.74 -5.63
C ARG A 521 34.12 18.34 -5.17
N VAL A 522 32.81 18.11 -5.11
CA VAL A 522 32.26 16.89 -4.51
C VAL A 522 31.69 16.00 -5.60
N ALA A 523 32.26 14.80 -5.74
CA ALA A 523 31.74 13.70 -6.54
C ALA A 523 30.95 12.73 -5.65
N VAL A 524 29.89 12.14 -6.19
CA VAL A 524 29.00 11.24 -5.44
C VAL A 524 29.04 9.84 -6.03
N GLU A 525 29.46 8.87 -5.22
CA GLU A 525 29.38 7.45 -5.51
C GLU A 525 28.03 6.90 -5.05
N ARG A 526 27.10 6.72 -5.98
CA ARG A 526 25.76 6.20 -5.70
C ARG A 526 25.77 4.68 -5.59
N ALA A 527 25.23 4.16 -4.50
CA ALA A 527 24.93 2.75 -4.33
C ALA A 527 23.47 2.43 -4.66
N ALA A 528 23.25 1.30 -5.35
CA ALA A 528 21.92 0.77 -5.63
C ALA A 528 21.35 -0.12 -4.50
N SER A 529 22.17 -0.45 -3.49
CA SER A 529 21.77 -1.32 -2.38
C SER A 529 22.57 -1.02 -1.12
N ARG A 530 22.07 -1.47 0.03
CA ARG A 530 22.82 -1.41 1.31
C ARG A 530 24.19 -2.06 1.23
N ARG A 531 24.33 -3.21 0.55
CA ARG A 531 25.61 -3.88 0.35
C ARG A 531 26.55 -3.09 -0.55
N GLY A 532 26.03 -2.49 -1.62
CA GLY A 532 26.77 -1.56 -2.46
C GLY A 532 27.24 -0.36 -1.65
N PHE A 533 26.36 0.20 -0.81
CA PHE A 533 26.66 1.35 0.03
C PHE A 533 27.78 1.06 1.01
N MET A 534 27.87 -0.13 1.60
CA MET A 534 29.01 -0.53 2.43
C MET A 534 30.35 -0.41 1.69
N ARG A 535 30.38 -0.66 0.38
CA ARG A 535 31.60 -0.61 -0.45
C ARG A 535 31.99 0.80 -0.87
N THR A 536 31.02 1.73 -0.94
CA THR A 536 31.30 3.13 -1.27
C THR A 536 32.29 3.75 -0.27
N ARG A 537 33.07 4.71 -0.73
CA ARG A 537 34.09 5.37 0.10
C ARG A 537 33.83 6.87 0.24
N ALA A 538 34.29 7.41 1.36
CA ALA A 538 34.35 8.84 1.59
C ALA A 538 35.83 9.23 1.69
N GLU A 539 36.31 9.97 0.71
CA GLU A 539 37.73 10.28 0.56
C GLU A 539 37.90 11.74 0.14
N ALA A 540 38.99 12.36 0.56
CA ALA A 540 39.33 13.72 0.19
C ALA A 540 40.80 13.79 -0.25
N ALA A 541 41.04 14.39 -1.40
CA ALA A 541 42.36 14.63 -1.98
C ALA A 541 42.55 16.13 -2.22
N ARG A 542 43.80 16.61 -2.10
CA ARG A 542 44.14 17.98 -2.49
C ARG A 542 43.95 18.12 -4.00
N GLY A 543 43.14 19.08 -4.41
CA GLY A 543 43.00 19.49 -5.80
C GLY A 543 43.91 20.68 -6.12
N GLY A 544 43.97 21.06 -7.40
CA GLY A 544 44.67 22.27 -7.83
C GLY A 544 44.05 23.56 -7.27
N ALA A 545 44.82 24.65 -7.24
CA ALA A 545 44.39 25.98 -6.83
C ALA A 545 43.73 26.05 -5.43
N GLY A 546 44.24 25.27 -4.47
CA GLY A 546 43.74 25.27 -3.10
C GLY A 546 42.33 24.69 -2.94
N ARG A 547 41.84 23.92 -3.93
CA ARG A 547 40.59 23.16 -3.85
C ARG A 547 40.83 21.79 -3.22
N VAL A 548 39.75 21.16 -2.75
CA VAL A 548 39.77 19.76 -2.30
C VAL A 548 38.73 18.99 -3.12
N GLU A 549 39.19 17.91 -3.72
CA GLU A 549 38.35 16.94 -4.42
C GLU A 549 37.84 15.94 -3.38
N VAL A 550 36.52 15.80 -3.25
CA VAL A 550 35.88 14.96 -2.25
C VAL A 550 35.00 13.94 -2.97
N VAL A 551 35.15 12.67 -2.64
CA VAL A 551 34.21 11.61 -3.03
C VAL A 551 33.37 11.27 -1.81
N VAL A 552 32.05 11.22 -1.98
CA VAL A 552 31.10 10.80 -0.93
C VAL A 552 30.27 9.61 -1.38
N GLY A 553 29.96 8.71 -0.45
CA GLY A 553 29.07 7.58 -0.71
C GLY A 553 27.62 7.96 -0.46
N ALA A 554 26.69 7.46 -1.28
CA ALA A 554 25.27 7.76 -1.12
C ALA A 554 24.33 6.59 -1.41
N LEU A 555 23.25 6.49 -0.65
CA LEU A 555 22.17 5.52 -0.85
C LEU A 555 20.83 6.17 -0.51
N GLU A 556 19.92 6.22 -1.47
CA GLU A 556 18.50 6.52 -1.23
C GLU A 556 17.85 5.28 -0.62
N GLU A 557 17.34 5.41 0.62
CA GLU A 557 16.59 4.34 1.24
C GLU A 557 15.13 4.47 0.86
N GLU A 558 14.64 3.48 0.12
CA GLU A 558 13.21 3.34 -0.13
C GLU A 558 12.49 3.03 1.19
N ALA A 559 11.24 3.47 1.30
CA ALA A 559 10.38 3.03 2.39
C ALA A 559 10.31 1.50 2.37
N ALA A 560 10.57 0.88 3.53
CA ALA A 560 10.84 -0.56 3.61
C ALA A 560 9.85 -1.41 2.81
N ASP A 561 10.37 -2.40 2.09
CA ASP A 561 9.59 -3.28 1.22
C ASP A 561 8.50 -4.09 1.93
N THR A 562 8.58 -4.16 3.26
CA THR A 562 7.67 -4.88 4.16
C THR A 562 6.32 -4.21 4.32
N ILE A 563 6.18 -2.95 3.89
CA ILE A 563 4.91 -2.25 3.93
C ILE A 563 4.05 -2.76 2.75
N PRO A 564 2.79 -3.21 2.96
CA PRO A 564 1.91 -3.62 1.88
C PRO A 564 1.89 -2.58 0.75
N LEU A 565 1.76 -3.02 -0.51
CA LEU A 565 1.83 -2.15 -1.71
C LEU A 565 0.99 -0.87 -1.58
N LEU A 566 -0.17 -0.96 -0.91
CA LEU A 566 -1.06 0.17 -0.65
C LEU A 566 -0.51 1.20 0.36
N LEU A 567 0.29 0.78 1.34
CA LEU A 567 0.93 1.68 2.31
C LEU A 567 2.31 2.17 1.84
N LYS A 568 3.00 1.48 0.90
CA LYS A 568 4.16 2.04 0.19
C LYS A 568 3.82 3.31 -0.56
N SER A 569 2.54 3.46 -0.92
CA SER A 569 2.04 4.68 -1.56
C SER A 569 2.15 5.91 -0.67
N CYS A 570 2.47 5.83 0.62
CA CYS A 570 2.56 7.01 1.49
C CYS A 570 3.69 8.00 1.13
N ILE A 571 4.71 7.58 0.39
CA ILE A 571 5.95 8.36 0.24
C ILE A 571 6.49 8.31 -1.19
N THR A 572 6.61 9.49 -1.83
CA THR A 572 7.35 9.65 -3.09
C THR A 572 8.84 9.93 -2.89
N PRO A 573 9.25 10.74 -1.88
CA PRO A 573 10.66 10.92 -1.52
C PRO A 573 11.32 9.67 -0.91
N ALA A 574 12.65 9.66 -0.82
CA ALA A 574 13.35 8.66 -0.02
C ALA A 574 12.92 8.72 1.45
N ALA A 575 12.82 7.57 2.12
CA ALA A 575 12.54 7.50 3.56
C ALA A 575 13.69 8.11 4.37
N ALA A 576 14.92 7.89 3.90
CA ALA A 576 16.13 8.58 4.32
C ALA A 576 17.14 8.59 3.16
N VAL A 577 18.08 9.54 3.17
CA VAL A 577 19.26 9.49 2.30
C VAL A 577 20.47 9.17 3.16
N ALA A 578 21.02 7.96 3.04
CA ALA A 578 22.22 7.57 3.75
C ALA A 578 23.45 8.12 3.02
N CYS A 579 24.27 8.90 3.73
CA CYS A 579 25.50 9.48 3.18
C CYS A 579 26.72 9.04 3.98
N LYS A 580 27.84 8.77 3.28
CA LYS A 580 29.19 8.72 3.85
C LYS A 580 29.93 9.97 3.43
N LEU A 581 30.14 10.88 4.37
CA LEU A 581 30.77 12.16 4.17
C LEU A 581 32.19 12.13 4.73
N VAL A 582 33.07 13.02 4.27
CA VAL A 582 34.34 13.33 4.94
C VAL A 582 34.05 14.34 6.05
N SER A 583 34.64 14.14 7.24
CA SER A 583 34.38 15.02 8.39
C SER A 583 34.86 16.45 8.13
N ALA A 584 34.26 17.42 8.82
CA ALA A 584 34.65 18.82 8.70
C ALA A 584 36.12 19.04 9.11
N GLU A 585 36.58 18.35 10.16
CA GLU A 585 37.95 18.39 10.66
C GLU A 585 38.94 17.82 9.63
N ALA A 586 38.61 16.69 9.01
CA ALA A 586 39.44 16.06 7.98
C ALA A 586 39.56 16.93 6.72
N LEU A 587 38.52 17.70 6.39
CA LEU A 587 38.55 18.69 5.31
C LEU A 587 39.31 19.95 5.71
N ALA A 588 39.11 20.46 6.92
CA ALA A 588 39.78 21.63 7.45
C ALA A 588 41.31 21.43 7.49
N ALA A 589 41.78 20.29 8.00
CA ALA A 589 43.19 19.92 7.98
C ALA A 589 43.78 19.91 6.57
N ARG A 590 43.03 19.42 5.57
CA ARG A 590 43.47 19.41 4.16
C ARG A 590 43.50 20.80 3.54
N LEU A 591 42.58 21.68 3.95
CA LEU A 591 42.43 23.05 3.47
C LEU A 591 43.33 24.04 4.22
N GLY A 592 43.99 23.61 5.30
CA GLY A 592 44.81 24.47 6.16
C GLY A 592 43.98 25.49 6.95
N LEU A 593 42.75 25.12 7.35
CA LEU A 593 41.85 26.01 8.09
C LEU A 593 42.10 25.88 9.60
N ALA A 594 42.07 27.00 10.31
CA ALA A 594 41.99 27.01 11.77
C ALA A 594 40.61 26.56 12.24
N GLU A 595 40.50 26.10 13.50
CA GLU A 595 39.22 25.63 14.08
C GLU A 595 38.12 26.69 14.06
N SER A 596 38.49 27.97 14.17
CA SER A 596 37.56 29.10 14.07
C SER A 596 37.03 29.37 12.65
N GLU A 597 37.67 28.80 11.62
CA GLU A 597 37.32 29.03 10.21
C GLU A 597 36.38 27.97 9.63
N TYR A 598 36.21 26.84 10.34
CA TYR A 598 35.21 25.82 10.01
C TYR A 598 34.27 25.59 11.19
N ALA A 599 33.14 24.95 10.93
CA ALA A 599 32.19 24.66 11.99
C ALA A 599 32.54 23.32 12.65
N ALA A 600 33.44 23.35 13.64
CA ALA A 600 33.76 22.18 14.45
C ALA A 600 32.51 21.64 15.17
N GLY A 601 32.43 20.32 15.33
CA GLY A 601 31.35 19.67 16.06
C GLY A 601 29.98 19.68 15.37
N ARG A 602 29.92 19.97 14.06
CA ARG A 602 28.68 19.83 13.29
C ARG A 602 28.19 18.38 13.26
N THR A 603 26.88 18.22 13.33
CA THR A 603 26.22 16.91 13.39
C THR A 603 25.22 16.72 12.26
N CYS A 604 24.83 15.46 12.00
CA CYS A 604 23.82 15.13 11.00
C CYS A 604 22.50 15.87 11.29
N ARG A 605 22.06 15.88 12.56
CA ARG A 605 20.87 16.58 13.03
C ARG A 605 20.95 18.08 12.79
N ARG A 606 21.82 18.76 13.53
CA ARG A 606 21.66 20.21 13.77
C ARG A 606 21.94 20.98 12.50
N ASP A 607 22.90 20.51 11.72
CA ASP A 607 23.43 21.28 10.62
C ASP A 607 22.87 20.81 9.29
N ILE A 608 22.91 19.50 9.03
CA ILE A 608 22.55 18.94 7.74
C ILE A 608 21.03 18.79 7.59
N ASN A 609 20.31 18.22 8.56
CA ASN A 609 18.85 18.15 8.46
C ASN A 609 18.19 19.54 8.53
N ALA A 610 18.73 20.45 9.34
CA ALA A 610 18.27 21.85 9.31
C ALA A 610 18.54 22.50 7.95
N HIS A 611 19.65 22.15 7.28
CA HIS A 611 19.91 22.57 5.92
C HIS A 611 18.91 21.97 4.91
N ALA A 612 18.44 20.73 5.09
CA ALA A 612 17.36 20.16 4.29
C ALA A 612 16.06 20.95 4.43
N VAL A 613 15.66 21.29 5.66
CA VAL A 613 14.47 22.11 5.95
C VAL A 613 14.58 23.48 5.28
N ARG A 614 15.70 24.21 5.50
CA ARG A 614 15.93 25.52 4.87
C ARG A 614 15.94 25.43 3.34
N THR A 615 16.49 24.36 2.78
CA THR A 615 16.50 24.12 1.34
C THR A 615 15.10 23.89 0.81
N ALA A 616 14.27 23.09 1.50
CA ALA A 616 12.88 22.89 1.15
C ALA A 616 12.08 24.21 1.17
N GLU A 617 12.24 25.04 2.22
CA GLU A 617 11.61 26.35 2.32
C GLU A 617 12.08 27.31 1.21
N ARG A 618 13.37 27.33 0.90
CA ARG A 618 13.91 28.12 -0.21
C ARG A 618 13.28 27.71 -1.55
N ILE A 619 13.20 26.40 -1.81
CA ILE A 619 12.61 25.87 -3.05
C ILE A 619 11.11 26.21 -3.11
N LEU A 620 10.36 26.04 -2.03
CA LEU A 620 8.95 26.43 -1.98
C LEU A 620 8.75 27.94 -2.21
N SER A 621 9.61 28.78 -1.63
CA SER A 621 9.52 30.24 -1.77
C SER A 621 9.70 30.75 -3.21
N SER A 622 10.31 29.94 -4.09
CA SER A 622 10.57 30.29 -5.49
C SER A 622 9.30 30.42 -6.36
N SER A 623 8.14 29.94 -5.89
CA SER A 623 6.90 29.95 -6.67
C SER A 623 5.72 30.51 -5.88
N LYS A 624 4.70 31.04 -6.57
CA LYS A 624 3.47 31.54 -5.93
C LYS A 624 2.74 30.44 -5.15
N ALA A 625 2.63 29.24 -5.73
CA ALA A 625 1.99 28.10 -5.08
C ALA A 625 2.79 27.62 -3.86
N GLY A 626 4.13 27.52 -3.97
CA GLY A 626 4.98 27.13 -2.85
C GLY A 626 5.00 28.16 -1.71
N ARG A 627 4.91 29.46 -1.99
CA ARG A 627 4.71 30.49 -0.95
C ARG A 627 3.38 30.32 -0.21
N ALA A 628 2.31 29.93 -0.90
CA ALA A 628 1.03 29.65 -0.25
C ALA A 628 1.12 28.41 0.67
N ILE A 629 1.82 27.36 0.23
CA ILE A 629 2.13 26.18 1.05
C ILE A 629 2.91 26.56 2.32
N LEU A 630 3.97 27.36 2.19
CA LEU A 630 4.78 27.77 3.34
C LEU A 630 4.01 28.63 4.33
N ARG A 631 3.20 29.58 3.83
CA ARG A 631 2.34 30.39 4.68
C ARG A 631 1.40 29.48 5.48
N ARG A 632 0.74 28.54 4.80
CA ARG A 632 -0.14 27.55 5.42
C ARG A 632 0.57 26.71 6.49
N PHE A 633 1.77 26.23 6.18
CA PHE A 633 2.60 25.47 7.11
C PHE A 633 2.96 26.30 8.34
N ARG A 634 3.33 27.57 8.19
CA ARG A 634 3.69 28.44 9.31
C ARG A 634 2.50 28.82 10.19
N GLU A 635 1.31 28.99 9.59
CA GLU A 635 0.10 29.38 10.31
C GLU A 635 -0.54 28.21 11.08
N ARG A 636 -0.52 27.00 10.52
CA ARG A 636 -1.31 25.86 11.02
C ARG A 636 -0.53 24.55 11.12
N GLY A 637 0.66 24.50 10.54
CA GLY A 637 1.47 23.30 10.52
C GLY A 637 2.19 23.10 11.83
N ARG A 638 2.31 21.83 12.21
CA ARG A 638 3.19 21.40 13.29
C ARG A 638 4.64 21.61 12.88
N PRO A 639 5.51 22.16 13.75
CA PRO A 639 6.91 22.35 13.41
C PRO A 639 7.63 20.99 13.34
N LEU A 640 8.65 20.93 12.47
CA LEU A 640 9.59 19.80 12.46
C LEU A 640 10.71 20.09 13.47
N ARG A 641 10.68 19.42 14.62
CA ARG A 641 11.71 19.51 15.66
C ARG A 641 12.88 18.60 15.29
N LEU A 642 14.12 19.08 15.36
CA LEU A 642 15.30 18.28 15.04
C LEU A 642 15.94 17.76 16.34
N ASP A 643 15.84 16.45 16.57
CA ASP A 643 16.22 15.78 17.81
C ASP A 643 17.58 15.11 17.71
N ASN A 644 18.27 14.98 18.86
CA ASN A 644 19.66 14.52 18.97
C ASN A 644 19.93 13.28 18.10
N ASP A 645 21.09 13.27 17.45
CA ASP A 645 21.51 12.11 16.66
C ASP A 645 21.66 10.88 17.56
N THR A 646 21.29 9.71 17.07
CA THR A 646 21.62 8.44 17.75
C THR A 646 22.85 7.81 17.13
N SER A 647 23.77 7.33 17.95
CA SER A 647 25.06 6.84 17.50
C SER A 647 25.09 5.32 17.35
N PHE A 648 25.76 4.87 16.30
CA PHE A 648 26.15 3.48 16.08
C PHE A 648 27.66 3.33 16.25
N TRP A 649 28.09 2.17 16.73
CA TRP A 649 29.51 1.88 16.95
C TRP A 649 30.21 1.30 15.72
N THR A 650 29.47 0.67 14.80
CA THR A 650 30.06 0.03 13.62
C THR A 650 29.32 0.40 12.33
N GLY A 651 30.07 0.47 11.22
CA GLY A 651 29.53 0.75 9.90
C GLY A 651 28.42 -0.21 9.47
N PRO A 652 28.57 -1.55 9.61
CA PRO A 652 27.50 -2.49 9.31
C PRO A 652 26.23 -2.24 10.13
N SER A 653 26.33 -2.00 11.44
CA SER A 653 25.16 -1.72 12.28
C SER A 653 24.45 -0.43 11.84
N PHE A 654 25.19 0.62 11.45
CA PHE A 654 24.61 1.82 10.86
C PHE A 654 23.87 1.54 9.54
N VAL A 655 24.48 0.77 8.62
CA VAL A 655 23.92 0.52 7.29
C VAL A 655 22.63 -0.30 7.38
N PHE A 656 22.60 -1.32 8.24
CA PHE A 656 21.48 -2.26 8.32
C PHE A 656 20.43 -1.90 9.39
N GLY A 657 20.85 -1.27 10.50
CA GLY A 657 19.99 -0.91 11.63
C GLY A 657 19.64 0.57 11.73
N GLY A 658 20.44 1.45 11.12
CA GLY A 658 20.21 2.89 11.17
C GLY A 658 19.03 3.33 10.31
N LYS A 659 18.23 4.26 10.81
CA LYS A 659 17.09 4.87 10.13
C LYS A 659 16.96 6.36 10.48
N LEU A 660 16.28 7.12 9.61
CA LEU A 660 15.75 8.43 10.00
C LEU A 660 14.49 8.19 10.84
N ARG A 661 14.44 8.71 12.06
CA ARG A 661 13.29 8.53 12.97
C ARG A 661 12.43 9.77 12.92
N LEU A 662 11.14 9.57 12.69
CA LEU A 662 10.14 10.63 12.71
C LEU A 662 9.10 10.24 13.77
N THR A 663 8.98 11.03 14.84
CA THR A 663 8.07 10.77 15.96
C THR A 663 7.06 11.89 16.15
N SER A 664 5.78 11.49 16.22
CA SER A 664 4.62 12.23 16.71
C SER A 664 4.72 12.72 18.16
N GLU A 665 5.20 13.94 18.48
CA GLU A 665 5.32 14.41 19.88
C GLU A 665 4.78 15.84 20.06
N ASP A 666 3.86 16.05 21.01
CA ASP A 666 3.44 17.35 21.53
C ASP A 666 3.14 18.45 20.49
N GLY A 667 2.42 18.09 19.42
CA GLY A 667 2.09 19.06 18.36
C GLY A 667 3.27 19.43 17.47
N ALA A 668 4.39 18.71 17.55
CA ALA A 668 5.52 18.76 16.63
C ALA A 668 5.76 17.37 16.01
N GLU A 669 6.58 17.33 14.97
CA GLU A 669 7.18 16.08 14.50
C GLU A 669 8.67 16.13 14.81
N ALA A 670 9.13 15.23 15.69
CA ALA A 670 10.54 15.10 16.01
C ALA A 670 11.25 14.28 14.92
N CYS A 671 12.41 14.77 14.47
CA CYS A 671 13.24 14.16 13.45
C CYS A 671 14.64 13.92 14.00
N ALA A 672 14.98 12.65 14.24
CA ALA A 672 16.30 12.24 14.70
C ALA A 672 17.01 11.44 13.61
N SER A 673 18.30 11.76 13.40
CA SER A 673 19.16 11.03 12.48
C SER A 673 19.99 10.01 13.23
N ASP A 674 20.23 8.88 12.59
CA ASP A 674 21.25 7.95 13.05
C ASP A 674 22.61 8.36 12.42
N ALA A 675 23.68 8.25 13.20
CA ALA A 675 25.06 8.61 12.84
C ALA A 675 26.06 7.54 13.33
N LEU A 676 27.27 7.51 12.76
CA LEU A 676 28.35 6.61 13.23
C LEU A 676 29.30 7.36 14.20
N GLY A 677 29.40 6.87 15.43
CA GLY A 677 30.22 7.43 16.51
C GLY A 677 29.66 8.73 17.12
N PRO A 678 30.11 9.14 18.33
CA PRO A 678 29.80 10.45 18.88
C PRO A 678 30.58 11.58 18.17
N ARG A 679 31.80 11.30 17.70
CA ARG A 679 32.55 12.15 16.75
C ARG A 679 33.14 11.28 15.62
N PRO A 680 33.22 11.82 14.38
CA PRO A 680 33.77 11.08 13.24
C PRO A 680 35.26 10.72 13.36
N LEU A 681 36.02 11.39 14.24
CA LEU A 681 37.41 11.04 14.55
C LEU A 681 37.52 9.86 15.54
N ASP A 682 36.46 9.60 16.32
CA ASP A 682 36.43 8.54 17.34
C ASP A 682 36.09 7.17 16.73
N ALA A 683 35.86 7.10 15.42
CA ALA A 683 35.57 5.85 14.72
C ALA A 683 36.83 4.98 14.60
N LEU A 684 36.92 3.94 15.43
CA LEU A 684 38.07 3.02 15.54
C LEU A 684 38.65 2.52 14.20
N TRP A 685 37.80 2.34 13.18
CA TRP A 685 38.18 1.68 11.93
C TRP A 685 38.46 2.63 10.75
N LYS A 686 37.93 3.86 10.78
CA LYS A 686 38.06 4.87 9.71
C LYS A 686 37.86 6.28 10.26
N PRO A 687 38.85 6.84 10.99
CA PRO A 687 38.76 8.22 11.46
C PRO A 687 38.59 9.19 10.29
N GLY A 688 37.75 10.22 10.48
CA GLY A 688 37.51 11.26 9.49
C GLY A 688 36.38 10.99 8.49
N VAL A 689 35.60 9.92 8.68
CA VAL A 689 34.37 9.67 7.92
C VAL A 689 33.14 9.92 8.79
N HIS A 690 32.17 10.66 8.27
CA HIS A 690 30.94 11.05 8.93
C HIS A 690 29.74 10.39 8.23
N TYR A 691 29.09 9.43 8.89
CA TYR A 691 27.94 8.71 8.35
C TYR A 691 26.65 9.34 8.86
N CYS A 692 25.68 9.60 7.96
CA CYS A 692 24.40 10.19 8.32
C CYS A 692 23.22 9.52 7.62
N LYS A 693 22.13 9.26 8.35
CA LYS A 693 20.80 9.01 7.77
C LYS A 693 20.05 10.33 7.68
N LEU A 694 20.08 10.99 6.52
CA LEU A 694 19.62 12.37 6.39
C LEU A 694 18.14 12.47 6.00
N LEU A 695 17.49 13.51 6.51
CA LEU A 695 16.27 14.06 5.95
C LEU A 695 16.62 14.71 4.60
N SER A 696 15.83 14.44 3.57
CA SER A 696 15.95 15.12 2.29
C SER A 696 15.08 16.37 2.22
N PRO A 697 15.43 17.35 1.36
CA PRO A 697 14.56 18.49 1.09
C PRO A 697 13.18 18.08 0.57
N ALA A 698 13.08 17.00 -0.24
CA ALA A 698 11.79 16.53 -0.74
C ALA A 698 10.91 15.95 0.37
N ARG A 699 11.48 15.17 1.31
CA ARG A 699 10.77 14.64 2.46
C ARG A 699 10.27 15.77 3.38
N ALA A 700 11.14 16.75 3.67
CA ALA A 700 10.76 17.95 4.42
C ALA A 700 9.63 18.74 3.72
N MET A 701 9.71 18.88 2.40
CA MET A 701 8.68 19.56 1.61
C MET A 701 7.33 18.84 1.66
N VAL A 702 7.31 17.52 1.50
CA VAL A 702 6.06 16.73 1.62
C VAL A 702 5.46 16.88 3.02
N TYR A 703 6.29 16.91 4.06
CA TYR A 703 5.82 17.20 5.41
C TYR A 703 5.13 18.57 5.49
N MET A 704 5.77 19.64 5.02
CA MET A 704 5.20 21.00 5.00
C MET A 704 3.91 21.10 4.16
N MET A 705 3.85 20.37 3.03
CA MET A 705 2.70 20.41 2.12
C MET A 705 1.45 19.77 2.71
N THR A 706 1.58 18.65 3.44
CA THR A 706 0.43 17.87 3.88
C THR A 706 0.53 17.37 5.31
N ASP A 707 1.61 16.68 5.70
CA ASP A 707 1.61 15.92 6.94
C ASP A 707 1.69 16.79 8.20
N ALA A 708 2.34 17.96 8.12
CA ALA A 708 2.38 18.94 9.20
C ALA A 708 1.00 19.48 9.57
N LEU A 709 0.05 19.49 8.62
CA LEU A 709 -1.29 20.06 8.78
C LEU A 709 -2.31 19.10 9.38
N LYS A 710 -1.91 17.84 9.62
CA LYS A 710 -2.75 16.83 10.28
C LYS A 710 -2.51 16.80 11.78
N PRO A 711 -3.44 16.30 12.59
CA PRO A 711 -3.18 16.02 14.00
C PRO A 711 -2.05 15.00 14.22
N ARG A 712 -1.95 14.00 13.32
CA ARG A 712 -0.90 12.96 13.32
C ARG A 712 -0.43 12.67 11.89
N SER A 713 0.86 12.40 11.71
CA SER A 713 1.37 12.01 10.41
C SER A 713 1.15 10.52 10.17
N ALA A 714 0.21 10.18 9.30
CA ALA A 714 -0.02 8.78 8.89
C ALA A 714 1.14 8.19 8.05
N CYS A 715 2.08 9.02 7.56
CA CYS A 715 3.07 8.62 6.56
C CYS A 715 4.52 8.83 6.99
N LEU A 716 4.76 9.49 8.12
CA LEU A 716 6.09 9.65 8.69
C LEU A 716 6.38 8.63 9.80
N GLY A 717 5.37 8.22 10.57
CA GLY A 717 5.52 7.32 11.73
C GLY A 717 5.26 5.83 11.48
N ALA A 718 4.95 5.43 10.24
CA ALA A 718 4.83 4.03 9.83
C ALA A 718 6.13 3.57 9.16
#